data_AF-A0AAU4MKX3-F1
#
_entry.id   AF-A0AAU4MKX3-F1
#
_cell.length_a   1.000
_cell.length_b   1.000
_cell.length_c   1.000
_cell.angle_alpha   90.00
_cell.angle_beta   90.00
_cell.angle_gamma   90.00
#
_symmetry.space_group_name_H-M   'P 1'
#
loop_
_entity.id
_entity.type
_entity.pdbx_description
1 polymer ?
#
loop_
_entity_poly.entity_id
_entity_poly.type
_entity_poly.pdbx_seq_one_letter_code
_entity_poly.pdbx_strand_id
1 'polypeptide(L)'
;MLTGNQQDAAQDVAALVRDAQAGDERALNHLVALHLPLIYNIVGRALYTAADVDDLVQETMLRVVRGLPGLREPERFRSWAVAIAYRRLHEHARRRVVEVPHRFDVADVADPSTDFAERTVAELVLTGQRRDLVRATRWLEPADRRLLALWWQEVSGRLGRSELSEALGLDAAHTAVRVQRMRTQLEAARTVVLALDAVPRCPGLAALVQGWDGSTTSVWRKRLTRHTRGCQPCGGAGHALVPPERLLPGIGVLVAPHSLLDGLSAAAGGVAGVGHSLWAWFGSLVHRLTGRPAAAGAAAAVAAAVALTCVIAPWSGPAPGGPPPSPAGSAASGGPGAAPSDSPSSSVTGPSASSLASPPGAGTGGGVTAADIYVAPDGADTGDGSIARPYATLGRAAAVVRPGQTIALRGGTYRLTEPVSLATDGAADRRITLSNYRDERPVLDASAVPAASWAITQQAGYWTVQGLELFGSGSHAYVCRACRYTVFRRLSFHDNARSGLTLRDAGTVGNAVLDSDFFHNHDDAAHGAGGIGLGVTFGSGEGNVVRGCRLYGNATDGLDLGGFGSPVTVESNWSYGNGVNRWRVPAWQGAGNGFTLGGGDSAAAVAHLVRNNAAWDNTGLGFNDEGNPGPLRLTGNTAFRNGVTGFYLPDAAARLSGNAAVGNGRDVRLGPAARSDGNTWDGAGAGTSLFTGTDRTSAEAARPADGALPATGFLVTRDGVGATMTEQQR
;
A
#
# COMPACT_ATOMS: atom_id res chain seq x y z
N MET A 1 -9.72 22.82 -16.04
CA MET A 1 -9.39 24.24 -16.29
C MET A 1 -8.19 24.58 -15.42
N LEU A 2 -7.06 24.90 -16.04
CA LEU A 2 -5.86 25.32 -15.33
C LEU A 2 -6.12 26.71 -14.74
N THR A 3 -5.71 26.95 -13.49
CA THR A 3 -5.83 28.25 -12.84
C THR A 3 -5.04 29.29 -13.63
N GLY A 4 -5.58 30.50 -13.86
CA GLY A 4 -5.03 31.52 -14.77
C GLY A 4 -3.54 31.80 -14.65
N ASN A 5 -2.97 31.67 -13.45
CA ASN A 5 -1.53 31.85 -13.19
C ASN A 5 -0.60 30.86 -13.93
N GLN A 6 -1.10 29.68 -14.33
CA GLN A 6 -0.32 28.71 -15.12
C GLN A 6 -0.48 28.91 -16.63
N GLN A 7 -1.57 29.55 -17.08
CA GLN A 7 -1.79 29.89 -18.48
C GLN A 7 -0.97 31.13 -18.87
N ASP A 8 -0.89 32.12 -17.98
CA ASP A 8 -0.09 33.33 -18.20
C ASP A 8 1.41 32.99 -18.30
N ALA A 9 1.93 32.15 -17.39
CA ALA A 9 3.33 31.71 -17.42
C ALA A 9 3.66 30.81 -18.64
N ALA A 10 2.69 30.04 -19.15
CA ALA A 10 2.87 29.23 -20.36
C ALA A 10 2.87 30.09 -21.63
N GLN A 11 2.00 31.11 -21.68
CA GLN A 11 1.93 32.08 -22.76
C GLN A 11 3.21 32.94 -22.84
N ASP A 12 3.79 33.32 -21.69
CA ASP A 12 5.06 34.04 -21.61
C ASP A 12 6.24 33.21 -22.15
N VAL A 13 6.29 31.91 -21.85
CA VAL A 13 7.33 31.01 -22.38
C VAL A 13 7.15 30.77 -23.88
N ALA A 14 5.91 30.64 -24.35
CA ALA A 14 5.63 30.47 -25.77
C ALA A 14 6.01 31.72 -26.60
N ALA A 15 5.85 32.92 -26.04
CA ALA A 15 6.32 34.17 -26.63
C ALA A 15 7.86 34.19 -26.74
N LEU A 16 8.57 33.89 -25.63
CA LEU A 16 10.03 33.79 -25.62
C LEU A 16 10.60 32.78 -26.62
N VAL A 17 9.89 31.66 -26.83
CA VAL A 17 10.26 30.65 -27.84
C VAL A 17 10.10 31.20 -29.26
N ARG A 18 9.01 31.91 -29.55
CA ARG A 18 8.78 32.52 -30.89
C ARG A 18 9.81 33.60 -31.20
N ASP A 19 10.14 34.44 -30.22
CA ASP A 19 11.14 35.50 -30.37
C ASP A 19 12.56 34.92 -30.54
N ALA A 20 12.89 33.86 -29.80
CA ALA A 20 14.13 33.12 -29.97
C ALA A 20 14.22 32.41 -31.34
N GLN A 21 13.10 31.90 -31.88
CA GLN A 21 13.02 31.33 -33.23
C GLN A 21 13.18 32.40 -34.32
N ALA A 22 12.76 33.64 -34.06
CA ALA A 22 12.94 34.79 -34.95
C ALA A 22 14.38 35.36 -34.93
N GLY A 23 15.26 34.82 -34.09
CA GLY A 23 16.68 35.19 -34.02
C GLY A 23 17.01 36.21 -32.92
N ASP A 24 16.10 36.49 -31.98
CA ASP A 24 16.41 37.34 -30.83
C ASP A 24 17.30 36.59 -29.81
N GLU A 25 18.58 36.95 -29.77
CA GLU A 25 19.56 36.37 -28.85
C GLU A 25 19.22 36.63 -27.37
N ARG A 26 18.55 37.74 -27.04
CA ARG A 26 18.15 38.03 -25.65
C ARG A 26 17.02 37.11 -25.20
N ALA A 27 16.05 36.85 -26.09
CA ALA A 27 14.98 35.91 -25.83
C ALA A 27 15.52 34.47 -25.69
N LEU A 28 16.46 34.06 -26.54
CA LEU A 28 17.12 32.76 -26.45
C LEU A 28 17.88 32.58 -25.13
N ASN A 29 18.68 33.58 -24.74
CA ASN A 29 19.44 33.54 -23.49
C ASN A 29 18.52 33.48 -22.27
N HIS A 30 17.41 34.22 -22.27
CA HIS A 30 16.41 34.17 -21.22
C HIS A 30 15.75 32.78 -21.14
N LEU A 31 15.33 32.24 -22.29
CA LEU A 31 14.67 30.94 -22.38
C LEU A 31 15.58 29.80 -21.86
N VAL A 32 16.86 29.85 -22.20
CA VAL A 32 17.90 28.92 -21.71
C VAL A 32 18.09 29.08 -20.21
N ALA A 33 18.31 30.30 -19.72
CA ALA A 33 18.54 30.55 -18.28
C ALA A 33 17.36 30.10 -17.41
N LEU A 34 16.13 30.28 -17.89
CA LEU A 34 14.92 29.85 -17.18
C LEU A 34 14.82 28.32 -17.05
N HIS A 35 15.28 27.58 -18.06
CA HIS A 35 15.11 26.11 -18.12
C HIS A 35 16.36 25.32 -17.73
N LEU A 36 17.52 25.98 -17.67
CA LEU A 36 18.78 25.36 -17.27
C LEU A 36 18.71 24.69 -15.88
N PRO A 37 18.13 25.31 -14.82
CA PRO A 37 18.00 24.66 -13.51
C PRO A 37 17.12 23.41 -13.54
N LEU A 38 16.09 23.38 -14.40
CA LEU A 38 15.23 22.20 -14.56
C LEU A 38 16.02 21.03 -15.16
N ILE A 39 16.79 21.28 -16.22
CA ILE A 39 17.58 20.25 -16.89
C ILE A 39 18.72 19.76 -15.99
N TYR A 40 19.39 20.67 -15.27
CA TYR A 40 20.36 20.31 -14.24
C TYR A 40 19.74 19.44 -13.14
N ASN A 41 18.54 19.77 -12.68
CA ASN A 41 17.85 18.97 -11.68
C ASN A 41 17.49 17.59 -12.21
N ILE A 42 17.09 17.45 -13.48
CA ILE A 42 16.74 16.15 -14.07
C ILE A 42 18.00 15.29 -14.26
N VAL A 43 19.04 15.83 -14.89
CA VAL A 43 20.29 15.10 -15.16
C VAL A 43 21.06 14.82 -13.87
N GLY A 44 21.17 15.80 -12.96
CA GLY A 44 21.77 15.63 -11.63
C GLY A 44 20.92 14.78 -10.67
N ARG A 45 19.70 14.41 -11.06
CA ARG A 45 18.92 13.37 -10.37
C ARG A 45 19.23 11.96 -10.87
N ALA A 46 19.62 11.84 -12.13
CA ALA A 46 19.83 10.57 -12.81
C ALA A 46 21.29 10.09 -12.81
N LEU A 47 22.28 11.00 -12.69
CA LEU A 47 23.71 10.66 -12.69
C LEU A 47 24.37 10.87 -11.33
N TYR A 48 25.37 10.04 -11.02
CA TYR A 48 26.03 9.97 -9.72
C TYR A 48 27.28 10.88 -9.58
N THR A 49 27.83 11.43 -10.68
CA THR A 49 29.10 12.17 -10.72
C THR A 49 28.94 13.56 -11.36
N ALA A 50 29.50 14.61 -10.73
CA ALA A 50 29.32 16.00 -11.17
C ALA A 50 29.88 16.29 -12.58
N ALA A 51 31.00 15.67 -12.96
CA ALA A 51 31.60 15.85 -14.28
C ALA A 51 30.69 15.32 -15.43
N ASP A 52 30.03 14.18 -15.22
CA ASP A 52 29.10 13.61 -16.22
C ASP A 52 27.78 14.39 -16.28
N VAL A 53 27.40 15.07 -15.19
CA VAL A 53 26.19 15.92 -15.13
C VAL A 53 26.41 17.20 -15.94
N ASP A 54 27.52 17.89 -15.74
CA ASP A 54 27.81 19.14 -16.46
C ASP A 54 27.93 18.90 -17.98
N ASP A 55 28.65 17.85 -18.39
CA ASP A 55 28.81 17.49 -19.80
C ASP A 55 27.47 17.11 -20.46
N LEU A 56 26.66 16.29 -19.79
CA LEU A 56 25.38 15.86 -20.37
C LEU A 56 24.34 16.97 -20.36
N VAL A 57 24.34 17.86 -19.36
CA VAL A 57 23.50 19.06 -19.37
C VAL A 57 23.93 20.00 -20.49
N GLN A 58 25.23 20.23 -20.67
CA GLN A 58 25.75 21.07 -21.74
C GLN A 58 25.36 20.51 -23.12
N GLU A 59 25.54 19.20 -23.35
CA GLU A 59 25.14 18.55 -24.61
C GLU A 59 23.62 18.61 -24.85
N THR A 60 22.83 18.43 -23.78
CA THR A 60 21.37 18.54 -23.81
C THR A 60 20.94 19.95 -24.20
N MET A 61 21.49 20.97 -23.56
CA MET A 61 21.14 22.36 -23.82
C MET A 61 21.59 22.82 -25.22
N LEU A 62 22.74 22.36 -25.70
CA LEU A 62 23.17 22.62 -27.08
C LEU A 62 22.20 22.03 -28.11
N ARG A 63 21.62 20.86 -27.83
CA ARG A 63 20.61 20.23 -28.70
C ARG A 63 19.26 20.91 -28.61
N VAL A 64 18.88 21.40 -27.43
CA VAL A 64 17.69 22.25 -27.24
C VAL A 64 17.83 23.52 -28.08
N VAL A 65 18.97 24.22 -28.01
CA VAL A 65 19.21 25.44 -28.80
C VAL A 65 19.23 25.14 -30.31
N ARG A 66 19.92 24.09 -30.75
CA ARG A 66 20.00 23.72 -32.18
C ARG A 66 18.66 23.21 -32.74
N GLY A 67 17.84 22.55 -31.92
CA GLY A 67 16.54 22.02 -32.32
C GLY A 67 15.40 23.04 -32.23
N LEU A 68 15.62 24.18 -31.56
CA LEU A 68 14.61 25.20 -31.30
C LEU A 68 13.93 25.72 -32.58
N PRO A 69 14.64 26.00 -33.69
CA PRO A 69 13.99 26.45 -34.92
C PRO A 69 12.98 25.44 -35.51
N GLY A 70 13.10 24.16 -35.17
CA GLY A 70 12.21 23.09 -35.66
C GLY A 70 11.00 22.80 -34.76
N LEU A 71 10.84 23.48 -33.63
CA LEU A 71 9.75 23.24 -32.69
C LEU A 71 8.44 23.89 -33.19
N ARG A 72 7.47 23.05 -33.60
CA ARG A 72 6.20 23.49 -34.19
C ARG A 72 5.17 24.04 -33.19
N GLU A 73 5.26 23.60 -31.93
CA GLU A 73 4.34 23.99 -30.85
C GLU A 73 5.12 24.66 -29.71
N PRO A 74 5.26 26.00 -29.71
CA PRO A 74 6.04 26.75 -28.72
C PRO A 74 5.60 26.52 -27.27
N GLU A 75 4.30 26.33 -27.04
CA GLU A 75 3.68 26.02 -25.74
C GLU A 75 4.24 24.72 -25.11
N ARG A 76 4.79 23.82 -25.93
CA ARG A 76 5.33 22.52 -25.51
C ARG A 76 6.84 22.52 -25.29
N PHE A 77 7.50 23.68 -25.39
CA PHE A 77 8.96 23.81 -25.28
C PHE A 77 9.53 23.12 -24.03
N ARG A 78 8.89 23.31 -22.87
CA ARG A 78 9.33 22.69 -21.61
C ARG A 78 9.32 21.17 -21.68
N SER A 79 8.22 20.57 -22.15
CA SER A 79 8.08 19.11 -22.28
C SER A 79 9.03 18.54 -23.35
N TRP A 80 9.24 19.29 -24.43
CA TRP A 80 10.17 18.93 -25.50
C TRP A 80 11.63 18.95 -25.04
N ALA A 81 12.06 19.97 -24.31
CA ALA A 81 13.42 20.06 -23.75
C ALA A 81 13.70 18.94 -22.74
N VAL A 82 12.72 18.58 -21.92
CA VAL A 82 12.79 17.43 -21.00
C VAL A 82 12.92 16.11 -21.75
N ALA A 83 12.20 15.93 -22.87
CA ALA A 83 12.31 14.73 -23.69
C ALA A 83 13.72 14.56 -24.31
N ILE A 84 14.37 15.66 -24.69
CA ILE A 84 15.76 15.65 -25.16
C ILE A 84 16.70 15.21 -24.03
N ALA A 85 16.53 15.74 -22.82
CA ALA A 85 17.33 15.36 -21.65
C ALA A 85 17.20 13.87 -21.30
N TYR A 86 15.98 13.33 -21.34
CA TYR A 86 15.71 11.93 -21.06
C TYR A 86 16.35 10.99 -22.10
N ARG A 87 16.26 11.33 -23.39
CA ARG A 87 16.92 10.56 -24.46
C ARG A 87 18.45 10.55 -24.30
N ARG A 88 19.05 11.68 -23.88
CA ARG A 88 20.49 11.79 -23.61
C ARG A 88 20.91 10.89 -22.45
N LEU A 89 20.13 10.88 -21.36
CA LEU A 89 20.35 10.00 -20.21
C LEU A 89 20.30 8.52 -20.61
N HIS A 90 19.34 8.14 -21.45
CA HIS A 90 19.22 6.77 -21.95
C HIS A 90 20.38 6.36 -22.86
N GLU A 91 20.79 7.23 -23.80
CA GLU A 91 21.95 6.98 -24.67
C GLU A 91 23.26 6.88 -23.86
N HIS A 92 23.42 7.72 -22.83
CA HIS A 92 24.56 7.68 -21.91
C HIS A 92 24.57 6.38 -21.09
N ALA A 93 23.41 5.94 -20.60
CA ALA A 93 23.25 4.67 -19.87
C ALA A 93 23.55 3.45 -20.77
N ARG A 94 23.08 3.44 -22.03
CA ARG A 94 23.44 2.38 -22.99
C ARG A 94 24.92 2.34 -23.29
N ARG A 95 25.59 3.49 -23.48
CA ARG A 95 27.04 3.52 -23.76
C ARG A 95 27.88 2.91 -22.63
N ARG A 96 27.42 2.99 -21.37
CA ARG A 96 28.05 2.27 -20.23
C ARG A 96 27.77 0.77 -20.20
N VAL A 97 26.64 0.32 -20.76
CA VAL A 97 26.30 -1.12 -20.87
C VAL A 97 27.00 -1.79 -22.06
N VAL A 98 27.37 -1.01 -23.07
CA VAL A 98 27.96 -1.48 -24.35
C VAL A 98 29.47 -1.83 -24.26
N GLU A 99 30.13 -1.66 -23.11
CA GLU A 99 31.52 -2.18 -22.91
C GLU A 99 31.61 -3.72 -22.76
N VAL A 100 30.49 -4.45 -22.87
CA VAL A 100 30.48 -5.92 -23.03
C VAL A 100 29.93 -6.28 -24.43
N PRO A 101 30.69 -7.01 -25.29
CA PRO A 101 30.42 -7.06 -26.73
C PRO A 101 29.48 -8.19 -27.15
N HIS A 102 28.39 -7.88 -27.86
CA HIS A 102 28.20 -8.29 -29.27
C HIS A 102 26.93 -7.67 -29.92
N ARG A 103 27.12 -7.30 -31.18
CA ARG A 103 26.26 -6.59 -32.15
C ARG A 103 24.91 -7.27 -32.47
N PHE A 104 23.86 -6.46 -32.69
CA PHE A 104 23.12 -6.38 -33.97
C PHE A 104 22.39 -5.03 -34.11
N ASP A 105 22.22 -4.61 -35.37
CA ASP A 105 21.88 -3.26 -35.86
C ASP A 105 20.40 -2.89 -35.80
N VAL A 106 20.17 -1.58 -35.85
CA VAL A 106 18.90 -0.86 -35.65
C VAL A 106 18.10 -0.76 -36.96
N ALA A 107 16.82 -1.16 -36.95
CA ALA A 107 15.76 -0.52 -37.73
C ALA A 107 14.36 -0.88 -37.20
N ASP A 108 13.50 0.15 -37.18
CA ASP A 108 12.04 0.18 -37.07
C ASP A 108 11.33 0.26 -35.70
N VAL A 109 10.93 1.51 -35.44
CA VAL A 109 9.80 2.04 -34.64
C VAL A 109 9.79 1.73 -33.13
N ALA A 110 10.05 2.79 -32.36
CA ALA A 110 10.00 2.81 -30.90
C ALA A 110 8.57 2.57 -30.37
N ASP A 111 8.44 1.55 -29.53
CA ASP A 111 7.27 1.22 -28.74
C ASP A 111 7.23 2.06 -27.43
N PRO A 112 6.17 2.87 -27.19
CA PRO A 112 5.96 3.62 -25.94
C PRO A 112 5.70 2.75 -24.69
N SER A 113 5.47 1.44 -24.83
CA SER A 113 5.11 0.53 -23.73
C SER A 113 6.24 0.26 -22.73
N THR A 114 7.50 0.50 -23.13
CA THR A 114 8.67 0.26 -22.28
C THR A 114 8.87 1.30 -21.17
N ASP A 115 8.27 2.50 -21.32
CA ASP A 115 8.45 3.63 -20.40
C ASP A 115 7.63 3.51 -19.09
N PHE A 116 6.58 2.66 -19.07
CA PHE A 116 5.76 2.39 -17.87
C PHE A 116 6.38 1.34 -16.95
N ALA A 117 6.96 0.28 -17.53
CA ALA A 117 7.69 -0.73 -16.77
C ALA A 117 8.90 -0.11 -16.05
N GLU A 118 9.62 0.80 -16.70
CA GLU A 118 10.77 1.49 -16.12
C GLU A 118 10.37 2.47 -15.00
N ARG A 119 9.25 3.19 -15.14
CA ARG A 119 8.70 4.03 -14.05
C ARG A 119 8.22 3.21 -12.86
N THR A 120 7.57 2.08 -13.12
CA THR A 120 7.10 1.16 -12.09
C THR A 120 8.29 0.57 -11.33
N VAL A 121 9.32 0.10 -12.04
CA VAL A 121 10.58 -0.38 -11.45
C VAL A 121 11.29 0.71 -10.66
N ALA A 122 11.30 1.97 -11.14
CA ALA A 122 11.90 3.08 -10.41
C ALA A 122 11.16 3.39 -9.10
N GLU A 123 9.82 3.41 -9.10
CA GLU A 123 9.02 3.60 -7.88
C GLU A 123 9.17 2.41 -6.91
N LEU A 124 9.32 1.19 -7.44
CA LEU A 124 9.69 -0.03 -6.73
C LEU A 124 11.03 0.14 -5.98
N VAL A 125 12.07 0.52 -6.73
CA VAL A 125 13.42 0.72 -6.18
C VAL A 125 13.43 1.82 -5.12
N LEU A 126 12.70 2.91 -5.34
CA LEU A 126 12.57 3.99 -4.36
C LEU A 126 11.81 3.56 -3.11
N THR A 127 10.76 2.76 -3.25
CA THR A 127 9.96 2.22 -2.13
C THR A 127 10.77 1.22 -1.30
N GLY A 128 11.50 0.32 -1.95
CA GLY A 128 12.47 -0.56 -1.31
C GLY A 128 13.55 0.21 -0.53
N GLN A 129 14.16 1.24 -1.13
CA GLN A 129 15.17 2.05 -0.46
C GLN A 129 14.63 2.94 0.67
N ARG A 130 13.37 3.40 0.59
CA ARG A 130 12.68 4.09 1.70
C ARG A 130 12.50 3.14 2.89
N ARG A 131 12.14 1.88 2.66
CA ARG A 131 12.04 0.84 3.70
C ARG A 131 13.38 0.60 4.39
N ASP A 132 14.46 0.49 3.62
CA ASP A 132 15.80 0.26 4.16
C ASP A 132 16.32 1.46 4.95
N LEU A 133 15.97 2.68 4.53
CA LEU A 133 16.25 3.91 5.27
C LEU A 133 15.59 3.91 6.65
N VAL A 134 14.30 3.53 6.74
CA VAL A 134 13.57 3.42 8.03
C VAL A 134 14.24 2.38 8.93
N ARG A 135 14.65 1.23 8.38
CA ARG A 135 15.36 0.19 9.16
C ARG A 135 16.73 0.67 9.63
N ALA A 136 17.46 1.40 8.79
CA ALA A 136 18.77 1.96 9.11
C ALA A 136 18.71 2.98 10.26
N THR A 137 17.58 3.65 10.48
CA THR A 137 17.43 4.57 11.63
C THR A 137 17.64 3.88 12.99
N ARG A 138 17.36 2.57 13.10
CA ARG A 138 17.56 1.77 14.32
C ARG A 138 19.05 1.57 14.67
N TRP A 139 19.93 1.84 13.72
CA TRP A 139 21.38 1.77 13.84
C TRP A 139 22.00 3.13 14.20
N LEU A 140 21.21 4.18 14.32
CA LEU A 140 21.68 5.47 14.82
C LEU A 140 21.63 5.53 16.35
N GLU A 141 22.54 6.31 16.94
CA GLU A 141 22.46 6.60 18.36
C GLU A 141 21.17 7.36 18.70
N PRO A 142 20.65 7.24 19.93
CA PRO A 142 19.45 7.96 20.33
C PRO A 142 19.52 9.48 20.05
N ALA A 143 20.69 10.09 20.23
CA ALA A 143 20.93 11.50 19.91
C ALA A 143 20.87 11.79 18.40
N ASP A 144 21.45 10.91 17.57
CA ASP A 144 21.46 11.06 16.11
C ASP A 144 20.07 10.77 15.48
N ARG A 145 19.25 9.91 16.11
CA ARG A 145 17.84 9.73 15.72
C ARG A 145 17.00 10.98 15.94
N ARG A 146 17.24 11.71 17.04
CA ARG A 146 16.58 13.00 17.32
C ARG A 146 17.02 14.05 16.33
N LEU A 147 18.33 14.11 16.03
CA LEU A 147 18.88 15.00 15.00
C LEU A 147 18.33 14.71 13.60
N LEU A 148 18.16 13.43 13.24
CA LEU A 148 17.53 13.00 11.99
C LEU A 148 16.08 13.52 11.88
N ALA A 149 15.30 13.47 12.97
CA ALA A 149 13.92 13.96 12.98
C ALA A 149 13.82 15.49 12.80
N LEU A 150 14.79 16.26 13.31
CA LEU A 150 14.84 17.72 13.12
C LEU A 150 15.34 18.08 11.71
N TRP A 151 16.39 17.40 11.24
CA TRP A 151 16.90 17.57 9.88
C TRP A 151 15.86 17.16 8.82
N TRP A 152 14.97 16.21 9.15
CA TRP A 152 13.80 15.90 8.33
C TRP A 152 12.89 17.10 8.10
N GLN A 153 12.59 17.84 9.18
CA GLN A 153 11.76 19.05 9.08
C GLN A 153 12.44 20.09 8.19
N GLU A 154 13.77 20.21 8.29
CA GLU A 154 14.59 21.07 7.44
C GLU A 154 14.50 20.67 5.95
N VAL A 155 14.69 19.39 5.63
CA VAL A 155 14.58 18.88 4.25
C VAL A 155 13.15 19.03 3.71
N SER A 156 12.14 18.96 4.58
CA SER A 156 10.74 19.19 4.21
C SER A 156 10.35 20.67 4.08
N GLY A 157 11.27 21.60 4.33
CA GLY A 157 11.05 23.05 4.24
C GLY A 157 10.23 23.64 5.40
N ARG A 158 9.99 22.87 6.47
CA ARG A 158 9.23 23.32 7.66
C ARG A 158 10.11 23.97 8.73
N LEU A 159 11.43 23.83 8.60
CA LEU A 159 12.42 24.37 9.52
C LEU A 159 13.58 24.95 8.70
N GLY A 160 14.08 26.13 9.08
CA GLY A 160 15.30 26.70 8.54
C GLY A 160 16.56 26.20 9.25
N ARG A 161 17.74 26.37 8.63
CA ARG A 161 19.04 26.01 9.24
C ARG A 161 19.32 26.76 10.54
N SER A 162 18.85 28.01 10.66
CA SER A 162 18.95 28.81 11.88
C SER A 162 18.12 28.23 13.01
N GLU A 163 16.86 27.86 12.73
CA GLU A 163 15.93 27.26 13.68
C GLU A 163 16.40 25.86 14.12
N LEU A 164 17.01 25.09 13.21
CA LEU A 164 17.67 23.82 13.56
C LEU A 164 18.84 24.03 14.53
N SER A 165 19.64 25.07 14.30
CA SER A 165 20.81 25.37 15.14
C SER A 165 20.37 25.81 16.54
N GLU A 166 19.33 26.63 16.62
CA GLU A 166 18.68 27.06 17.87
C GLU A 166 18.07 25.88 18.63
N ALA A 167 17.32 24.99 17.95
CA ALA A 167 16.74 23.80 18.56
C ALA A 167 17.79 22.82 19.14
N LEU A 168 19.02 22.86 18.62
CA LEU A 168 20.14 22.07 19.11
C LEU A 168 21.02 22.81 20.14
N GLY A 169 20.80 24.11 20.34
CA GLY A 169 21.64 24.96 21.19
C GLY A 169 23.07 25.13 20.67
N LEU A 170 23.25 25.13 19.36
CA LEU A 170 24.56 25.18 18.70
C LEU A 170 24.63 26.31 17.67
N ASP A 171 25.84 26.76 17.34
CA ASP A 171 26.01 27.62 16.16
C ASP A 171 25.84 26.84 14.84
N ALA A 172 25.74 27.59 13.74
CA ALA A 172 25.48 27.03 12.41
C ALA A 172 26.60 26.09 11.93
N ALA A 173 27.86 26.37 12.29
CA ALA A 173 29.00 25.57 11.88
C ALA A 173 29.01 24.22 12.61
N HIS A 174 28.81 24.22 13.92
CA HIS A 174 28.68 23.01 14.73
C HIS A 174 27.44 22.19 14.34
N THR A 175 26.33 22.85 14.02
CA THR A 175 25.11 22.19 13.53
C THR A 175 25.34 21.48 12.20
N ALA A 176 26.02 22.14 11.25
CA ALA A 176 26.38 21.53 9.96
C ALA A 176 27.27 20.29 10.14
N VAL A 177 28.27 20.36 11.03
CA VAL A 177 29.16 19.22 11.34
C VAL A 177 28.39 18.05 11.96
N ARG A 178 27.46 18.31 12.90
CA ARG A 178 26.66 17.25 13.51
C ARG A 178 25.70 16.59 12.52
N VAL A 179 25.02 17.39 11.68
CA VAL A 179 24.16 16.87 10.60
C VAL A 179 24.97 16.02 9.63
N GLN A 180 26.15 16.50 9.21
CA GLN A 180 27.01 15.75 8.31
C GLN A 180 27.48 14.43 8.93
N ARG A 181 27.88 14.44 10.20
CA ARG A 181 28.28 13.23 10.92
C ARG A 181 27.13 12.23 11.06
N MET A 182 25.92 12.70 11.34
CA MET A 182 24.72 11.87 11.40
C MET A 182 24.39 11.27 10.02
N ARG A 183 24.48 12.06 8.94
CA ARG A 183 24.29 11.58 7.55
C ARG A 183 25.27 10.46 7.19
N THR A 184 26.56 10.64 7.50
CA THR A 184 27.58 9.60 7.29
C THR A 184 27.29 8.32 8.08
N GLN A 185 26.75 8.44 9.30
CA GLN A 185 26.34 7.28 10.09
C GLN A 185 25.10 6.59 9.50
N LEU A 186 24.15 7.35 8.98
CA LEU A 186 22.93 6.84 8.36
C LEU A 186 23.24 6.09 7.06
N GLU A 187 24.13 6.61 6.23
CA GLU A 187 24.61 5.93 5.02
C GLU A 187 25.31 4.61 5.37
N ALA A 188 26.23 4.63 6.34
CA ALA A 188 26.90 3.42 6.81
C ALA A 188 25.90 2.37 7.34
N ALA A 189 24.88 2.81 8.07
CA ALA A 189 23.81 1.96 8.57
C ALA A 189 22.98 1.32 7.45
N ARG A 190 22.67 2.06 6.38
CA ARG A 190 21.94 1.52 5.22
C ARG A 190 22.73 0.45 4.50
N THR A 191 24.04 0.66 4.32
CA THR A 191 24.92 -0.37 3.75
C THR A 191 24.97 -1.62 4.64
N VAL A 192 24.96 -1.47 5.97
CA VAL A 192 24.87 -2.61 6.90
C VAL A 192 23.54 -3.35 6.76
N VAL A 193 22.41 -2.66 6.67
CA VAL A 193 21.09 -3.27 6.45
C VAL A 193 21.09 -4.09 5.15
N LEU A 194 21.55 -3.50 4.04
CA LEU A 194 21.65 -4.19 2.75
C LEU A 194 22.56 -5.42 2.81
N ALA A 195 23.73 -5.30 3.44
CA ALA A 195 24.68 -6.41 3.54
C ALA A 195 24.12 -7.56 4.40
N LEU A 196 23.36 -7.26 5.46
CA LEU A 196 22.69 -8.25 6.31
C LEU A 196 21.52 -8.94 5.60
N ASP A 197 20.86 -8.27 4.66
CA ASP A 197 19.73 -8.82 3.90
C ASP A 197 20.14 -9.51 2.59
N ALA A 198 21.41 -9.39 2.17
CA ALA A 198 21.92 -10.01 0.95
C ALA A 198 21.79 -11.54 0.99
N VAL A 199 21.32 -12.14 -0.11
CA VAL A 199 21.24 -13.60 -0.28
C VAL A 199 21.93 -13.99 -1.60
N PRO A 200 22.99 -14.83 -1.58
CA PRO A 200 23.64 -15.37 -0.39
C PRO A 200 24.43 -14.29 0.38
N ARG A 201 24.48 -14.41 1.71
CA ARG A 201 25.28 -13.52 2.56
C ARG A 201 26.76 -13.73 2.29
N CYS A 202 27.53 -12.63 2.32
CA CYS A 202 28.99 -12.72 2.27
C CYS A 202 29.50 -13.68 3.37
N PRO A 203 30.36 -14.67 3.07
CA PRO A 203 30.85 -15.64 4.05
C PRO A 203 31.51 -14.97 5.27
N GLY A 204 32.27 -13.90 5.04
CA GLY A 204 32.90 -13.13 6.12
C GLY A 204 31.89 -12.41 7.01
N LEU A 205 30.78 -11.93 6.44
CA LEU A 205 29.69 -11.35 7.21
C LEU A 205 28.91 -12.42 7.97
N ALA A 206 28.62 -13.55 7.31
CA ALA A 206 27.92 -14.69 7.89
C ALA A 206 28.66 -15.24 9.12
N ALA A 207 29.99 -15.38 9.05
CA ALA A 207 30.83 -15.73 10.19
C ALA A 207 30.82 -14.65 11.29
N LEU A 208 30.85 -13.37 10.90
CA LEU A 208 30.90 -12.25 11.84
C LEU A 208 29.63 -12.13 12.71
N VAL A 209 28.47 -12.52 12.16
CA VAL A 209 27.17 -12.48 12.85
C VAL A 209 26.78 -13.79 13.53
N GLN A 210 27.66 -14.82 13.53
CA GLN A 210 27.40 -16.03 14.29
C GLN A 210 27.27 -15.70 15.79
N GLY A 211 26.13 -16.05 16.39
CA GLY A 211 25.81 -15.72 17.78
C GLY A 211 25.37 -14.28 18.04
N TRP A 212 25.13 -13.48 16.99
CA TRP A 212 24.50 -12.17 17.14
C TRP A 212 22.99 -12.34 17.40
N ASP A 213 22.51 -11.70 18.47
CA ASP A 213 21.12 -11.69 18.92
C ASP A 213 20.21 -10.68 18.20
N GLY A 214 20.75 -9.97 17.21
CA GLY A 214 20.04 -8.90 16.50
C GLY A 214 20.15 -7.51 17.15
N SER A 215 20.92 -7.35 18.23
CA SER A 215 21.09 -6.07 18.93
C SER A 215 21.88 -5.02 18.12
N THR A 216 21.44 -3.75 18.14
CA THR A 216 22.10 -2.61 17.45
C THR A 216 23.06 -1.83 18.36
N THR A 217 23.73 -2.53 19.30
CA THR A 217 24.66 -1.90 20.26
C THR A 217 25.85 -1.22 19.55
N SER A 218 26.50 -0.29 20.22
CA SER A 218 27.66 0.44 19.66
C SER A 218 28.80 -0.49 19.20
N VAL A 219 28.98 -1.64 19.86
CA VAL A 219 29.95 -2.67 19.50
C VAL A 219 29.58 -3.32 18.17
N TRP A 220 28.33 -3.77 18.02
CA TRP A 220 27.85 -4.41 16.79
C TRP A 220 27.78 -3.44 15.61
N ARG A 221 27.34 -2.19 15.84
CA ARG A 221 27.37 -1.13 14.82
C ARG A 221 28.79 -0.90 14.28
N LYS A 222 29.78 -0.72 15.17
CA LYS A 222 31.18 -0.52 14.76
C LYS A 222 31.74 -1.75 14.04
N ARG A 223 31.44 -2.95 14.53
CA ARG A 223 31.93 -4.22 13.98
C ARG A 223 31.39 -4.46 12.56
N LEU A 224 30.10 -4.27 12.35
CA LEU A 224 29.44 -4.48 11.06
C LEU A 224 29.78 -3.38 10.04
N THR A 225 29.80 -2.11 10.47
CA THR A 225 30.26 -1.01 9.61
C THR A 225 31.73 -1.15 9.19
N ARG A 226 32.59 -1.71 10.05
CA ARG A 226 33.98 -2.01 9.67
C ARG A 226 34.04 -3.09 8.60
N HIS A 227 33.21 -4.12 8.72
CA HIS A 227 33.14 -5.19 7.74
C HIS A 227 32.64 -4.66 6.38
N THR A 228 31.55 -3.90 6.34
CA THR A 228 31.02 -3.34 5.08
C THR A 228 32.00 -2.38 4.39
N ARG A 229 32.85 -1.67 5.15
CA ARG A 229 33.92 -0.84 4.58
C ARG A 229 35.12 -1.65 4.05
N GLY A 230 35.44 -2.77 4.70
CA GLY A 230 36.61 -3.59 4.35
C GLY A 230 36.33 -4.73 3.36
N CYS A 231 35.06 -5.03 3.11
CA CYS A 231 34.63 -6.12 2.23
C CYS A 231 34.02 -5.54 0.94
N GLN A 232 34.69 -5.75 -0.20
CA GLN A 232 34.26 -5.25 -1.51
C GLN A 232 32.80 -5.65 -1.86
N PRO A 233 32.37 -6.92 -1.71
CA PRO A 233 30.97 -7.30 -1.92
C PRO A 233 29.97 -6.57 -1.01
N CYS A 234 30.27 -6.44 0.29
CA CYS A 234 29.37 -5.81 1.26
C CYS A 234 29.35 -4.28 1.14
N GLY A 235 30.46 -3.67 0.71
CA GLY A 235 30.56 -2.23 0.42
C GLY A 235 29.93 -1.85 -0.91
N GLY A 236 30.07 -2.73 -1.92
CA GLY A 236 29.49 -2.63 -3.26
C GLY A 236 27.98 -2.33 -3.24
N ALA A 237 27.24 -2.99 -2.35
CA ALA A 237 25.80 -2.80 -2.18
C ALA A 237 25.41 -1.36 -1.79
N GLY A 238 26.30 -0.60 -1.15
CA GLY A 238 26.05 0.79 -0.76
C GLY A 238 26.13 1.79 -1.93
N HIS A 239 26.78 1.44 -3.03
CA HIS A 239 27.04 2.38 -4.15
C HIS A 239 25.79 2.66 -5.01
N ALA A 240 24.76 1.82 -4.92
CA ALA A 240 23.48 2.00 -5.62
C ALA A 240 22.40 2.71 -4.78
N LEU A 241 22.77 3.22 -3.59
CA LEU A 241 21.84 3.89 -2.69
C LEU A 241 21.57 5.34 -3.14
N VAL A 242 20.29 5.65 -3.31
CA VAL A 242 19.79 7.02 -3.46
C VAL A 242 20.08 7.80 -2.17
N PRO A 243 20.55 9.06 -2.25
CA PRO A 243 20.82 9.87 -1.07
C PRO A 243 19.59 9.98 -0.15
N PRO A 244 19.78 9.91 1.19
CA PRO A 244 18.66 9.85 2.13
C PRO A 244 17.72 11.06 1.98
N GLU A 245 18.23 12.25 1.64
CA GLU A 245 17.47 13.50 1.44
C GLU A 245 16.38 13.37 0.37
N ARG A 246 16.63 12.55 -0.65
CA ARG A 246 15.67 12.32 -1.74
C ARG A 246 14.62 11.28 -1.39
N LEU A 247 14.89 10.45 -0.39
CA LEU A 247 13.97 9.44 0.11
C LEU A 247 13.07 10.01 1.21
N LEU A 248 13.54 11.01 1.97
CA LEU A 248 12.80 11.56 3.11
C LEU A 248 11.39 12.05 2.71
N PRO A 249 11.17 12.90 1.69
CA PRO A 249 9.85 13.44 1.41
C PRO A 249 8.74 12.39 1.13
N GLY A 250 9.11 11.15 0.80
CA GLY A 250 8.19 10.03 0.57
C GLY A 250 7.92 9.12 1.78
N ILE A 251 8.39 9.45 2.99
CA ILE A 251 8.06 8.70 4.21
C ILE A 251 7.12 9.56 5.07
N GLY A 252 6.01 8.99 5.54
CA GLY A 252 5.09 9.68 6.45
C GLY A 252 5.80 10.16 7.72
N VAL A 253 5.40 11.34 8.23
CA VAL A 253 6.05 12.10 9.31
C VAL A 253 6.60 11.22 10.44
N LEU A 254 7.93 11.28 10.65
CA LEU A 254 8.58 10.75 11.85
C LEU A 254 8.18 11.63 13.05
N VAL A 255 7.17 11.21 13.82
CA VAL A 255 6.71 11.92 15.02
C VAL A 255 7.86 11.94 16.05
N ALA A 256 8.28 13.14 16.45
CA ALA A 256 9.29 13.32 17.48
C ALA A 256 8.75 12.84 18.85
N PRO A 257 9.54 12.14 19.67
CA PRO A 257 9.11 11.71 21.00
C PRO A 257 8.89 12.90 21.94
N HIS A 258 7.87 12.77 22.80
CA HIS A 258 7.27 13.80 23.64
C HIS A 258 8.22 14.51 24.64
N SER A 259 9.43 14.00 24.84
CA SER A 259 10.44 14.59 25.74
C SER A 259 11.06 15.91 25.25
N LEU A 260 10.68 16.38 24.05
CA LEU A 260 11.16 17.64 23.46
C LEU A 260 10.16 18.81 23.68
N LEU A 261 8.93 18.52 24.12
CA LEU A 261 7.94 19.55 24.45
C LEU A 261 8.14 20.11 25.87
N ASP A 262 8.69 19.31 26.80
CA ASP A 262 8.93 19.75 28.18
C ASP A 262 9.99 20.87 28.26
N GLY A 263 10.96 20.89 27.34
CA GLY A 263 11.98 21.93 27.24
C GLY A 263 11.45 23.27 26.73
N LEU A 264 10.34 23.27 25.98
CA LEU A 264 9.73 24.50 25.45
C LEU A 264 8.76 25.13 26.47
N SER A 265 8.15 24.33 27.35
CA SER A 265 7.34 24.85 28.47
C SER A 265 8.17 25.53 29.57
N ALA A 266 9.43 25.13 29.76
CA ALA A 266 10.31 25.74 30.76
C ALA A 266 10.75 27.17 30.40
N ALA A 267 10.70 27.56 29.11
CA ALA A 267 11.02 28.90 28.65
C ALA A 267 9.83 29.89 28.74
N ALA A 268 8.63 29.42 29.07
CA ALA A 268 7.40 30.23 29.15
C ALA A 268 6.78 30.32 30.56
N GLY A 269 7.50 29.86 31.59
CA GLY A 269 7.06 29.94 32.99
C GLY A 269 7.25 31.34 33.57
N GLY A 270 6.36 32.27 33.27
CA GLY A 270 6.55 33.65 33.69
C GLY A 270 5.34 34.58 33.79
N VAL A 271 4.07 34.11 33.79
CA VAL A 271 2.95 34.91 34.34
C VAL A 271 1.83 33.99 34.81
N ALA A 272 1.73 33.77 36.11
CA ALA A 272 0.56 33.16 36.73
C ALA A 272 -0.38 34.26 37.22
N GLY A 273 -1.65 34.24 36.80
CA GLY A 273 -2.72 34.91 37.54
C GLY A 273 -3.75 35.68 36.71
N VAL A 274 -5.01 35.38 37.03
CA VAL A 274 -6.24 36.17 36.81
C VAL A 274 -6.90 36.00 35.44
N GLY A 275 -7.96 35.18 35.46
CA GLY A 275 -8.94 35.09 34.39
C GLY A 275 -9.93 36.26 34.37
N HIS A 276 -10.72 36.23 33.29
CA HIS A 276 -11.83 37.11 32.90
C HIS A 276 -11.46 38.30 31.99
N SER A 277 -12.12 38.29 30.82
CA SER A 277 -12.29 39.38 29.84
C SER A 277 -11.26 39.56 28.70
N LEU A 278 -10.97 38.49 27.96
CA LEU A 278 -10.16 38.56 26.72
C LEU A 278 -10.86 39.22 25.52
N TRP A 279 -12.17 39.50 25.57
CA TRP A 279 -12.87 40.15 24.46
C TRP A 279 -12.65 41.68 24.37
N ALA A 280 -12.27 42.33 25.47
CA ALA A 280 -12.08 43.78 25.51
C ALA A 280 -10.70 44.25 25.00
N TRP A 281 -9.72 43.33 24.90
CA TRP A 281 -8.38 43.66 24.39
C TRP A 281 -8.26 43.48 22.86
N PHE A 282 -9.02 42.53 22.29
CA PHE A 282 -9.01 42.24 20.85
C PHE A 282 -9.50 43.40 19.97
N GLY A 283 -10.39 44.26 20.48
CA GLY A 283 -10.88 45.44 19.74
C GLY A 283 -9.86 46.60 19.62
N SER A 284 -8.89 46.71 20.54
CA SER A 284 -7.95 47.85 20.56
C SER A 284 -6.68 47.61 19.73
N LEU A 285 -6.34 46.34 19.45
CA LEU A 285 -5.15 45.99 18.69
C LEU A 285 -5.37 46.04 17.16
N VAL A 286 -6.62 45.83 16.71
CA VAL A 286 -7.00 45.92 15.28
C VAL A 286 -7.01 47.36 14.75
N HIS A 287 -7.20 48.36 15.63
CA HIS A 287 -7.18 49.77 15.22
C HIS A 287 -5.80 50.44 15.21
N ARG A 288 -4.73 49.79 15.68
CA ARG A 288 -3.37 50.36 15.69
C ARG A 288 -2.41 49.82 14.62
N LEU A 289 -2.88 48.95 13.71
CA LEU A 289 -2.03 48.37 12.66
C LEU A 289 -2.46 48.71 11.22
N THR A 290 -3.37 49.65 11.00
CA THR A 290 -3.70 50.18 9.66
C THR A 290 -2.78 51.32 9.22
N GLY A 291 -1.49 51.28 9.55
CA GLY A 291 -0.62 52.44 9.34
C GLY A 291 0.88 52.19 9.26
N ARG A 292 1.33 51.08 8.64
CA ARG A 292 2.70 50.94 8.07
C ARG A 292 2.90 49.59 7.35
N PRO A 293 3.30 49.56 6.06
CA PRO A 293 3.46 48.32 5.31
C PRO A 293 4.93 47.88 5.31
N ALA A 294 5.35 47.11 6.32
CA ALA A 294 6.54 46.23 6.29
C ALA A 294 6.73 45.56 7.65
N ALA A 295 5.87 44.61 8.02
CA ALA A 295 6.09 43.57 9.05
C ALA A 295 4.74 42.93 9.44
N ALA A 296 4.15 42.11 8.57
CA ALA A 296 2.89 41.41 8.86
C ALA A 296 2.95 39.91 8.55
N GLY A 297 4.12 39.28 8.73
CA GLY A 297 4.31 37.85 8.48
C GLY A 297 4.38 36.94 9.71
N ALA A 298 4.70 37.47 10.89
CA ALA A 298 5.10 36.64 12.04
C ALA A 298 4.04 36.48 13.15
N ALA A 299 2.94 37.24 13.14
CA ALA A 299 2.00 37.26 14.27
C ALA A 299 0.74 36.37 14.10
N ALA A 300 0.48 35.84 12.90
CA ALA A 300 -0.72 35.01 12.66
C ALA A 300 -0.49 33.50 12.88
N ALA A 301 0.76 33.04 13.02
CA ALA A 301 1.09 31.61 13.17
C ALA A 301 0.99 31.09 14.62
N VAL A 302 0.98 31.98 15.62
CA VAL A 302 1.04 31.57 17.05
C VAL A 302 -0.35 31.34 17.65
N ALA A 303 -1.41 31.90 17.06
CA ALA A 303 -2.78 31.71 17.56
C ALA A 303 -3.40 30.35 17.14
N ALA A 304 -2.86 29.68 16.13
CA ALA A 304 -3.36 28.37 15.66
C ALA A 304 -2.80 27.17 16.45
N ALA A 305 -1.77 27.38 17.28
CA ALA A 305 -1.10 26.29 18.01
C ALA A 305 -1.66 26.02 19.42
N VAL A 306 -2.55 26.87 19.95
CA VAL A 306 -3.04 26.77 21.35
C VAL A 306 -4.49 26.27 21.44
N ALA A 307 -5.21 26.13 20.31
CA ALA A 307 -6.59 25.63 20.31
C ALA A 307 -6.73 24.10 20.20
N LEU A 308 -5.63 23.35 20.13
CA LEU A 308 -5.64 21.89 19.96
C LEU A 308 -4.92 21.16 21.12
N THR A 309 -5.22 21.53 22.36
CA THR A 309 -4.60 20.90 23.55
C THR A 309 -5.58 20.42 24.63
N CYS A 310 -6.88 20.35 24.38
CA CYS A 310 -7.83 19.79 25.35
C CYS A 310 -8.74 18.75 24.70
N VAL A 311 -8.92 17.61 25.40
CA VAL A 311 -9.49 16.30 25.00
C VAL A 311 -8.37 15.40 24.45
N ILE A 312 -7.69 14.53 25.21
CA ILE A 312 -8.13 13.57 26.24
C ILE A 312 -7.00 13.40 27.29
N ALA A 313 -7.34 13.48 28.58
CA ALA A 313 -6.49 13.02 29.67
C ALA A 313 -6.60 11.50 29.85
N PRO A 314 -5.52 10.75 30.09
CA PRO A 314 -5.62 9.40 30.63
C PRO A 314 -5.14 9.33 32.09
N TRP A 315 -5.88 8.54 32.86
CA TRP A 315 -5.57 8.02 34.19
C TRP A 315 -4.20 7.36 34.29
N SER A 316 -3.50 7.64 35.39
CA SER A 316 -2.26 6.98 35.81
C SER A 316 -2.55 5.94 36.90
N GLY A 317 -2.30 4.66 36.60
CA GLY A 317 -2.09 3.61 37.61
C GLY A 317 -0.62 3.60 38.08
N PRO A 318 -0.30 3.12 39.29
CA PRO A 318 1.03 3.26 39.87
C PRO A 318 2.04 2.24 39.32
N ALA A 319 3.30 2.66 39.24
CA ALA A 319 4.45 1.95 38.68
C ALA A 319 4.93 0.74 39.53
N PRO A 320 5.60 -0.26 38.93
CA PRO A 320 6.19 -1.38 39.67
C PRO A 320 7.49 -0.97 40.38
N GLY A 321 7.59 -1.33 41.67
CA GLY A 321 8.77 -1.12 42.52
C GLY A 321 9.91 -2.10 42.21
N GLY A 322 11.15 -1.64 42.42
CA GLY A 322 12.38 -2.41 42.17
C GLY A 322 12.60 -3.58 43.13
N PRO A 323 13.63 -4.42 42.86
CA PRO A 323 13.84 -5.66 43.60
C PRO A 323 14.58 -5.44 44.94
N PRO A 324 14.21 -6.15 46.02
CA PRO A 324 14.96 -6.17 47.28
C PRO A 324 16.00 -7.33 47.34
N PRO A 325 16.93 -7.32 48.32
CA PRO A 325 18.16 -8.11 48.28
C PRO A 325 18.02 -9.53 48.87
N SER A 326 18.98 -10.39 48.51
CA SER A 326 19.12 -11.80 48.93
C SER A 326 19.49 -11.99 50.40
N PRO A 327 19.10 -13.13 51.02
CA PRO A 327 19.86 -13.75 52.09
C PRO A 327 20.49 -15.10 51.68
N ALA A 328 21.48 -15.48 52.48
CA ALA A 328 22.46 -16.53 52.25
C ALA A 328 21.99 -17.98 52.53
N GLY A 329 22.59 -18.92 51.79
CA GLY A 329 23.28 -20.12 52.32
C GLY A 329 22.47 -21.30 52.86
N SER A 330 22.43 -22.41 52.12
CA SER A 330 23.10 -23.65 52.55
C SER A 330 23.13 -24.73 51.46
N ALA A 331 24.20 -25.51 51.53
CA ALA A 331 24.77 -26.40 50.53
C ALA A 331 24.13 -27.80 50.46
N ALA A 332 24.35 -28.49 49.33
CA ALA A 332 24.97 -29.83 49.23
C ALA A 332 24.88 -30.34 47.77
N SER A 333 26.03 -30.39 47.05
CA SER A 333 26.72 -31.61 46.53
C SER A 333 25.87 -32.59 45.69
N GLY A 334 26.23 -33.05 44.50
CA GLY A 334 27.43 -32.97 43.67
C GLY A 334 27.17 -33.66 42.32
N GLY A 335 28.02 -33.42 41.31
CA GLY A 335 28.02 -34.21 40.07
C GLY A 335 28.69 -35.59 40.24
N PRO A 336 29.07 -36.32 39.17
CA PRO A 336 28.96 -35.99 37.75
C PRO A 336 28.49 -37.15 36.82
N GLY A 337 28.26 -36.83 35.53
CA GLY A 337 28.80 -37.65 34.44
C GLY A 337 27.85 -38.48 33.55
N ALA A 338 28.14 -38.37 32.24
CA ALA A 338 27.85 -39.31 31.14
C ALA A 338 26.55 -39.15 30.33
N ALA A 339 26.71 -38.66 29.10
CA ALA A 339 25.99 -39.09 27.89
C ALA A 339 26.56 -40.45 27.42
N PRO A 340 26.00 -41.21 26.44
CA PRO A 340 24.98 -40.83 25.44
C PRO A 340 23.87 -41.88 25.17
N SER A 341 23.04 -41.60 24.15
CA SER A 341 22.16 -42.52 23.40
C SER A 341 20.86 -43.00 24.08
N ASP A 342 19.71 -42.48 23.60
CA ASP A 342 18.86 -43.15 22.61
C ASP A 342 17.49 -42.46 22.56
N SER A 343 17.09 -42.07 21.35
CA SER A 343 15.75 -41.56 21.06
C SER A 343 14.81 -42.73 20.79
N PRO A 344 13.65 -42.80 21.45
CA PRO A 344 12.45 -43.32 20.82
C PRO A 344 11.46 -42.19 20.59
N SER A 345 11.02 -42.10 19.34
CA SER A 345 9.84 -41.38 18.88
C SER A 345 8.67 -41.56 19.86
N SER A 346 8.11 -40.45 20.32
CA SER A 346 6.74 -40.41 20.82
C SER A 346 6.01 -39.32 20.06
N SER A 347 5.11 -39.81 19.22
CA SER A 347 4.10 -39.11 18.47
C SER A 347 3.27 -38.19 19.37
N VAL A 348 3.37 -36.88 19.17
CA VAL A 348 2.37 -35.92 19.62
C VAL A 348 1.43 -35.68 18.44
N THR A 349 0.27 -36.31 18.53
CA THR A 349 -0.93 -36.00 17.74
C THR A 349 -1.28 -34.53 17.93
N GLY A 350 -1.10 -33.73 16.88
CA GLY A 350 -1.65 -32.37 16.81
C GLY A 350 -3.18 -32.43 16.72
N PRO A 351 -3.91 -31.47 17.30
CA PRO A 351 -5.36 -31.43 17.17
C PRO A 351 -5.73 -31.15 15.71
N SER A 352 -6.53 -32.04 15.14
CA SER A 352 -7.13 -31.92 13.82
C SER A 352 -7.87 -30.60 13.65
N ALA A 353 -7.63 -29.93 12.52
CA ALA A 353 -8.47 -28.88 11.98
C ALA A 353 -9.82 -29.48 11.54
N SER A 354 -10.72 -29.73 12.51
CA SER A 354 -12.11 -30.11 12.26
C SER A 354 -12.93 -29.86 13.52
N SER A 355 -13.36 -28.61 13.74
CA SER A 355 -14.64 -28.27 14.39
C SER A 355 -14.78 -26.74 14.49
N LEU A 356 -15.05 -26.07 13.37
CA LEU A 356 -15.83 -24.83 13.42
C LEU A 356 -17.29 -25.28 13.50
N ALA A 357 -17.85 -25.25 14.70
CA ALA A 357 -19.26 -25.58 14.92
C ALA A 357 -20.15 -24.66 14.08
N SER A 358 -21.01 -25.25 13.26
CA SER A 358 -22.08 -24.55 12.54
C SER A 358 -23.06 -23.92 13.53
N PRO A 359 -23.43 -22.63 13.39
CA PRO A 359 -24.54 -22.07 14.14
C PRO A 359 -25.88 -22.61 13.59
N PRO A 360 -26.89 -22.84 14.44
CA PRO A 360 -28.17 -23.39 14.04
C PRO A 360 -29.08 -22.29 13.46
N GLY A 361 -29.96 -22.69 12.54
CA GLY A 361 -31.16 -21.93 12.18
C GLY A 361 -31.17 -21.40 10.75
N ALA A 362 -31.66 -22.23 9.82
CA ALA A 362 -32.05 -21.83 8.48
C ALA A 362 -33.26 -20.89 8.51
N GLY A 363 -33.22 -19.84 7.68
CA GLY A 363 -34.33 -18.92 7.41
C GLY A 363 -33.92 -17.75 6.52
N THR A 364 -34.36 -17.78 5.26
CA THR A 364 -34.42 -16.68 4.27
C THR A 364 -33.49 -15.46 4.50
N GLY A 365 -32.25 -15.51 4.00
CA GLY A 365 -31.38 -14.34 3.72
C GLY A 365 -31.30 -13.19 4.73
N GLY A 366 -31.57 -13.45 6.01
CA GLY A 366 -31.82 -12.40 6.99
C GLY A 366 -30.54 -11.78 7.56
N GLY A 367 -30.50 -10.46 7.61
CA GLY A 367 -29.72 -9.72 8.60
C GLY A 367 -30.19 -10.03 10.03
N VAL A 368 -29.73 -9.24 11.00
CA VAL A 368 -30.12 -9.44 12.40
C VAL A 368 -31.59 -9.06 12.62
N THR A 369 -32.29 -9.81 13.48
CA THR A 369 -33.71 -9.56 13.81
C THR A 369 -33.90 -8.68 15.03
N ALA A 370 -32.83 -8.44 15.80
CA ALA A 370 -32.73 -7.52 16.92
C ALA A 370 -31.28 -7.03 17.05
N ALA A 371 -31.10 -5.87 17.66
CA ALA A 371 -29.80 -5.26 17.89
C ALA A 371 -29.79 -4.40 19.16
N ASP A 372 -28.60 -4.13 19.68
CA ASP A 372 -28.37 -3.18 20.78
C ASP A 372 -28.41 -1.74 20.29
N ILE A 373 -27.95 -1.51 19.05
CA ILE A 373 -27.86 -0.21 18.42
C ILE A 373 -28.53 -0.27 17.05
N TYR A 374 -29.48 0.60 16.79
CA TYR A 374 -30.13 0.80 15.51
C TYR A 374 -29.65 2.11 14.90
N VAL A 375 -29.39 2.07 13.59
CA VAL A 375 -29.10 3.25 12.77
C VAL A 375 -30.10 3.28 11.64
N ALA A 376 -30.63 4.45 11.32
CA ALA A 376 -31.59 4.64 10.23
C ALA A 376 -31.31 5.95 9.48
N PRO A 377 -31.58 6.04 8.17
CA PRO A 377 -31.34 7.27 7.40
C PRO A 377 -32.14 8.48 7.89
N ASP A 378 -33.31 8.23 8.51
CA ASP A 378 -34.20 9.21 9.14
C ASP A 378 -34.00 9.33 10.66
N GLY A 379 -32.95 8.70 11.20
CA GLY A 379 -32.58 8.77 12.60
C GLY A 379 -31.96 10.11 13.01
N ALA A 380 -31.51 10.19 14.26
CA ALA A 380 -30.80 11.36 14.79
C ALA A 380 -29.65 10.93 15.69
N ASP A 381 -28.46 11.52 15.54
CA ASP A 381 -27.29 11.18 16.38
C ASP A 381 -27.42 11.64 17.85
N THR A 382 -28.45 12.44 18.14
CA THR A 382 -28.93 12.79 19.48
C THR A 382 -29.91 11.76 20.06
N GLY A 383 -30.27 10.73 19.29
CA GLY A 383 -31.03 9.56 19.75
C GLY A 383 -30.26 8.71 20.76
N ASP A 384 -30.87 7.63 21.22
CA ASP A 384 -30.27 6.68 22.15
C ASP A 384 -29.83 5.37 21.48
N GLY A 385 -30.03 5.25 20.15
CA GLY A 385 -29.70 4.05 19.39
C GLY A 385 -30.74 2.94 19.54
N SER A 386 -31.86 3.16 20.21
CA SER A 386 -32.98 2.21 20.21
C SER A 386 -33.70 2.19 18.86
N ILE A 387 -34.50 1.16 18.61
CA ILE A 387 -35.31 1.08 17.37
C ILE A 387 -36.30 2.24 17.23
N ALA A 388 -36.73 2.84 18.35
CA ALA A 388 -37.66 3.97 18.38
C ALA A 388 -36.94 5.33 18.19
N ARG A 389 -35.66 5.43 18.60
CA ARG A 389 -34.83 6.62 18.46
C ARG A 389 -33.43 6.25 17.93
N PRO A 390 -33.34 5.74 16.69
CA PRO A 390 -32.10 5.26 16.12
C PRO A 390 -31.11 6.40 15.89
N TYR A 391 -29.82 6.07 15.84
CA TYR A 391 -28.81 7.01 15.35
C TYR A 391 -28.99 7.30 13.86
N ALA A 392 -28.53 8.46 13.40
CA ALA A 392 -28.55 8.80 11.97
C ALA A 392 -27.34 8.20 11.25
N THR A 393 -26.18 8.18 11.90
CA THR A 393 -24.90 7.84 11.26
C THR A 393 -24.27 6.56 11.79
N LEU A 394 -23.63 5.81 10.89
CA LEU A 394 -22.78 4.68 11.26
C LEU A 394 -21.60 5.12 12.14
N GLY A 395 -21.04 6.32 11.90
CA GLY A 395 -19.96 6.88 12.71
C GLY A 395 -20.37 7.03 14.18
N ARG A 396 -21.60 7.50 14.44
CA ARG A 396 -22.12 7.60 15.81
C ARG A 396 -22.26 6.25 16.48
N ALA A 397 -22.82 5.26 15.78
CA ALA A 397 -22.94 3.89 16.31
C ALA A 397 -21.57 3.25 16.59
N ALA A 398 -20.62 3.40 15.67
CA ALA A 398 -19.25 2.91 15.83
C ALA A 398 -18.51 3.55 17.02
N ALA A 399 -18.81 4.81 17.34
CA ALA A 399 -18.21 5.52 18.46
C ALA A 399 -18.70 5.04 19.84
N VAL A 400 -19.88 4.42 19.93
CA VAL A 400 -20.50 4.02 21.21
C VAL A 400 -20.61 2.51 21.42
N VAL A 401 -20.41 1.72 20.37
CA VAL A 401 -20.50 0.26 20.41
C VAL A 401 -19.49 -0.34 21.40
N ARG A 402 -19.90 -1.41 22.07
CA ARG A 402 -19.10 -2.17 23.03
C ARG A 402 -18.92 -3.62 22.56
N PRO A 403 -17.89 -4.33 23.04
CA PRO A 403 -17.69 -5.75 22.73
C PRO A 403 -18.96 -6.57 22.97
N GLY A 404 -19.33 -7.41 21.99
CA GLY A 404 -20.51 -8.27 22.05
C GLY A 404 -21.81 -7.64 21.55
N GLN A 405 -21.83 -6.33 21.28
CA GLN A 405 -23.03 -5.66 20.80
C GLN A 405 -23.26 -5.80 19.30
N THR A 406 -24.51 -5.66 18.91
CA THR A 406 -24.97 -5.65 17.52
C THR A 406 -25.43 -4.25 17.11
N ILE A 407 -24.94 -3.78 15.97
CA ILE A 407 -25.39 -2.61 15.22
C ILE A 407 -26.25 -3.10 14.05
N ALA A 408 -27.52 -2.73 14.02
CA ALA A 408 -28.44 -2.95 12.90
C ALA A 408 -28.62 -1.66 12.09
N LEU A 409 -28.26 -1.72 10.81
CA LEU A 409 -28.63 -0.68 9.84
C LEU A 409 -30.01 -0.99 9.27
N ARG A 410 -30.93 -0.03 9.39
CA ARG A 410 -32.23 -0.06 8.72
C ARG A 410 -32.06 0.18 7.21
N GLY A 411 -33.07 -0.19 6.44
CA GLY A 411 -33.10 0.00 4.99
C GLY A 411 -33.06 1.46 4.58
N GLY A 412 -32.43 1.71 3.42
CA GLY A 412 -32.30 3.03 2.83
C GLY A 412 -30.85 3.47 2.66
N THR A 413 -30.67 4.69 2.15
CA THR A 413 -29.36 5.23 1.76
C THR A 413 -28.78 6.12 2.86
N TYR A 414 -27.59 5.77 3.35
CA TYR A 414 -26.79 6.54 4.29
C TYR A 414 -25.74 7.30 3.52
N ARG A 415 -25.87 8.62 3.46
CA ARG A 415 -24.88 9.48 2.81
C ARG A 415 -23.71 9.72 3.75
N LEU A 416 -22.56 9.15 3.44
CA LEU A 416 -21.33 9.35 4.19
C LEU A 416 -20.67 10.64 3.70
N THR A 417 -20.63 11.66 4.56
CA THR A 417 -19.94 12.93 4.29
C THR A 417 -18.53 12.96 4.88
N GLU A 418 -18.22 12.06 5.80
CA GLU A 418 -16.94 11.94 6.48
C GLU A 418 -16.52 10.47 6.57
N PRO A 419 -15.20 10.18 6.66
CA PRO A 419 -14.70 8.84 6.89
C PRO A 419 -15.22 8.21 8.20
N VAL A 420 -15.58 6.94 8.15
CA VAL A 420 -16.00 6.17 9.33
C VAL A 420 -14.83 5.33 9.86
N SER A 421 -14.59 5.41 11.17
CA SER A 421 -13.57 4.61 11.86
C SER A 421 -14.21 3.56 12.76
N LEU A 422 -13.83 2.29 12.57
CA LEU A 422 -14.19 1.17 13.43
C LEU A 422 -12.97 0.76 14.26
N ALA A 423 -12.87 1.33 15.46
CA ALA A 423 -11.70 1.20 16.34
C ALA A 423 -11.93 0.34 17.60
N THR A 424 -13.19 0.02 17.93
CA THR A 424 -13.50 -0.80 19.11
C THR A 424 -13.30 -2.28 18.80
N ASP A 425 -12.40 -2.93 19.52
CA ASP A 425 -12.22 -4.38 19.45
C ASP A 425 -13.43 -5.14 20.03
N GLY A 426 -13.86 -6.19 19.35
CA GLY A 426 -14.63 -7.26 19.99
C GLY A 426 -13.72 -8.23 20.74
N ALA A 427 -14.29 -9.34 21.20
CA ALA A 427 -13.55 -10.49 21.70
C ALA A 427 -14.05 -11.79 21.06
N ALA A 428 -13.29 -12.88 21.18
CA ALA A 428 -13.65 -14.17 20.60
C ALA A 428 -15.03 -14.68 21.06
N ASP A 429 -15.39 -14.43 22.31
CA ASP A 429 -16.67 -14.76 22.95
C ASP A 429 -17.70 -13.62 22.90
N ARG A 430 -17.27 -12.41 22.53
CA ARG A 430 -18.08 -11.18 22.48
C ARG A 430 -17.77 -10.39 21.21
N ARG A 431 -18.08 -11.01 20.07
CA ARG A 431 -17.92 -10.43 18.74
C ARG A 431 -18.87 -9.25 18.54
N ILE A 432 -18.39 -8.16 17.95
CA ILE A 432 -19.26 -7.05 17.53
C ILE A 432 -19.87 -7.40 16.18
N THR A 433 -21.17 -7.16 15.98
CA THR A 433 -21.84 -7.42 14.70
C THR A 433 -22.36 -6.12 14.09
N LEU A 434 -21.95 -5.80 12.87
CA LEU A 434 -22.55 -4.77 12.02
C LEU A 434 -23.33 -5.48 10.90
N SER A 435 -24.63 -5.28 10.85
CA SER A 435 -25.52 -5.99 9.95
C SER A 435 -26.62 -5.09 9.41
N ASN A 436 -27.18 -5.44 8.25
CA ASN A 436 -28.54 -5.04 7.90
C ASN A 436 -29.57 -5.59 8.90
N TYR A 437 -30.71 -4.90 9.04
CA TYR A 437 -31.84 -5.35 9.84
C TYR A 437 -32.79 -6.21 9.00
N ARG A 438 -33.00 -7.47 9.38
CA ARG A 438 -33.85 -8.43 8.66
C ARG A 438 -33.52 -8.48 7.16
N ASP A 439 -34.50 -8.39 6.29
CA ASP A 439 -34.38 -8.34 4.83
C ASP A 439 -34.19 -6.92 4.28
N GLU A 440 -34.06 -5.92 5.15
CA GLU A 440 -33.83 -4.54 4.71
C GLU A 440 -32.45 -4.37 4.06
N ARG A 441 -32.35 -3.43 3.10
CA ARG A 441 -31.14 -3.16 2.32
C ARG A 441 -30.54 -1.79 2.70
N PRO A 442 -29.52 -1.75 3.58
CA PRO A 442 -28.78 -0.53 3.87
C PRO A 442 -27.73 -0.26 2.78
N VAL A 443 -27.75 0.94 2.22
CA VAL A 443 -26.83 1.39 1.18
C VAL A 443 -25.97 2.53 1.71
N LEU A 444 -24.66 2.35 1.73
CA LEU A 444 -23.69 3.36 2.14
C LEU A 444 -23.18 4.11 0.90
N ASP A 445 -23.68 5.33 0.70
CA ASP A 445 -23.24 6.22 -0.38
C ASP A 445 -22.02 7.04 0.10
N ALA A 446 -20.84 6.68 -0.40
CA ALA A 446 -19.57 7.32 -0.08
C ALA A 446 -19.17 8.44 -1.05
N SER A 447 -20.05 8.87 -1.96
CA SER A 447 -19.78 9.92 -2.96
C SER A 447 -19.43 11.28 -2.38
N ALA A 448 -19.82 11.55 -1.14
CA ALA A 448 -19.50 12.79 -0.42
C ALA A 448 -18.26 12.68 0.48
N VAL A 449 -17.66 11.50 0.62
CA VAL A 449 -16.39 11.35 1.36
C VAL A 449 -15.26 11.98 0.53
N PRO A 450 -14.37 12.79 1.13
CA PRO A 450 -13.24 13.37 0.41
C PRO A 450 -12.41 12.31 -0.33
N ALA A 451 -12.13 12.50 -1.62
CA ALA A 451 -11.44 11.51 -2.46
C ALA A 451 -10.03 11.10 -1.98
N ALA A 452 -9.40 11.93 -1.13
CA ALA A 452 -8.12 11.60 -0.49
C ALA A 452 -8.26 10.67 0.74
N SER A 453 -9.49 10.34 1.15
CA SER A 453 -9.80 9.55 2.35
C SER A 453 -10.47 8.22 1.98
N TRP A 454 -10.21 7.20 2.77
CA TRP A 454 -10.94 5.92 2.69
C TRP A 454 -12.31 6.06 3.37
N ALA A 455 -13.36 5.48 2.79
CA ALA A 455 -14.71 5.71 3.30
C ALA A 455 -14.94 5.03 4.66
N ILE A 456 -14.51 3.78 4.81
CA ILE A 456 -14.53 3.07 6.09
C ILE A 456 -13.14 2.52 6.39
N THR A 457 -12.63 2.79 7.59
CA THR A 457 -11.38 2.22 8.09
C THR A 457 -11.65 1.40 9.34
N GLN A 458 -11.30 0.11 9.30
CA GLN A 458 -11.35 -0.79 10.46
C GLN A 458 -9.93 -1.03 10.99
N GLN A 459 -9.73 -0.77 12.28
CA GLN A 459 -8.48 -1.00 13.03
C GLN A 459 -8.72 -1.89 14.25
N ALA A 460 -9.77 -2.71 14.20
CA ALA A 460 -10.26 -3.53 15.28
C ALA A 460 -10.46 -4.99 14.84
N GLY A 461 -10.40 -5.93 15.77
CA GLY A 461 -10.64 -7.35 15.56
C GLY A 461 -11.95 -7.86 16.14
N TYR A 462 -12.30 -9.10 15.79
CA TYR A 462 -13.52 -9.79 16.23
C TYR A 462 -14.80 -9.03 15.89
N TRP A 463 -14.96 -8.71 14.60
CA TRP A 463 -16.18 -8.14 14.02
C TRP A 463 -16.87 -9.14 13.08
N THR A 464 -18.19 -9.14 13.01
CA THR A 464 -18.94 -9.62 11.83
C THR A 464 -19.49 -8.40 11.12
N VAL A 465 -19.17 -8.24 9.84
CA VAL A 465 -19.68 -7.18 8.97
C VAL A 465 -20.48 -7.86 7.86
N GLN A 466 -21.78 -7.58 7.76
CA GLN A 466 -22.64 -8.31 6.85
C GLN A 466 -23.78 -7.52 6.23
N GLY A 467 -24.21 -7.95 5.04
CA GLY A 467 -25.44 -7.46 4.40
C GLY A 467 -25.39 -5.99 4.02
N LEU A 468 -24.20 -5.46 3.73
CA LEU A 468 -24.00 -4.04 3.43
C LEU A 468 -23.76 -3.84 1.94
N GLU A 469 -24.33 -2.77 1.41
CA GLU A 469 -23.94 -2.20 0.14
C GLU A 469 -23.12 -0.92 0.34
N LEU A 470 -22.06 -0.73 -0.44
CA LEU A 470 -21.22 0.47 -0.38
C LEU A 470 -20.76 0.84 -1.78
N PHE A 471 -20.97 2.10 -2.17
CA PHE A 471 -20.52 2.60 -3.46
C PHE A 471 -20.06 4.06 -3.43
N GLY A 472 -19.43 4.50 -4.53
CA GLY A 472 -19.16 5.91 -4.81
C GLY A 472 -17.95 6.48 -4.07
N SER A 473 -17.13 5.66 -3.40
CA SER A 473 -15.92 6.19 -2.75
C SER A 473 -14.95 6.72 -3.81
N GLY A 474 -14.48 7.95 -3.66
CA GLY A 474 -13.37 8.51 -4.45
C GLY A 474 -11.99 7.89 -4.14
N SER A 475 -11.95 6.89 -3.24
CA SER A 475 -10.76 6.15 -2.84
C SER A 475 -11.12 4.67 -2.61
N HIS A 476 -10.49 4.00 -1.64
CA HIS A 476 -10.92 2.69 -1.17
C HIS A 476 -12.22 2.80 -0.38
N ALA A 477 -13.16 1.90 -0.64
CA ALA A 477 -14.45 1.86 0.04
C ALA A 477 -14.33 1.38 1.49
N TYR A 478 -13.75 0.19 1.69
CA TYR A 478 -13.55 -0.39 3.01
C TYR A 478 -12.11 -0.87 3.18
N VAL A 479 -11.41 -0.34 4.18
CA VAL A 479 -10.04 -0.74 4.47
C VAL A 479 -9.94 -1.34 5.88
N CYS A 480 -9.62 -2.62 5.92
CA CYS A 480 -9.20 -3.32 7.11
C CYS A 480 -7.68 -3.22 7.27
N ARG A 481 -7.23 -2.54 8.33
CA ARG A 481 -5.82 -2.37 8.67
C ARG A 481 -5.46 -3.22 9.87
N ALA A 482 -4.65 -4.25 9.68
CA ALA A 482 -4.23 -5.16 10.75
C ALA A 482 -5.42 -5.72 11.57
N CYS A 483 -6.60 -5.88 10.96
CA CYS A 483 -7.74 -6.47 11.66
C CYS A 483 -7.49 -7.95 11.87
N ARG A 484 -8.07 -8.46 12.94
CA ARG A 484 -7.93 -9.86 13.34
C ARG A 484 -9.29 -10.51 13.50
N TYR A 485 -9.42 -11.73 12.98
CA TYR A 485 -10.60 -12.57 13.18
C TYR A 485 -11.92 -11.92 12.77
N THR A 486 -11.92 -11.06 11.75
CA THR A 486 -13.13 -10.41 11.22
C THR A 486 -13.80 -11.29 10.18
N VAL A 487 -15.14 -11.36 10.22
CA VAL A 487 -15.96 -12.05 9.22
C VAL A 487 -16.70 -11.01 8.40
N PHE A 488 -16.32 -10.86 7.14
CA PHE A 488 -17.02 -10.09 6.12
C PHE A 488 -17.90 -11.06 5.33
N ARG A 489 -19.22 -10.84 5.28
CA ARG A 489 -20.11 -11.74 4.54
C ARG A 489 -21.29 -11.05 3.88
N ARG A 490 -21.72 -11.51 2.70
CA ARG A 490 -22.88 -10.92 2.00
C ARG A 490 -22.73 -9.41 1.79
N LEU A 491 -21.55 -8.98 1.37
CA LEU A 491 -21.27 -7.58 1.05
C LEU A 491 -21.44 -7.35 -0.45
N SER A 492 -21.82 -6.13 -0.83
CA SER A 492 -21.94 -5.68 -2.21
C SER A 492 -21.21 -4.34 -2.36
N PHE A 493 -19.92 -4.36 -2.69
CA PHE A 493 -19.11 -3.14 -2.78
C PHE A 493 -18.73 -2.86 -4.24
N HIS A 494 -19.20 -1.73 -4.75
CA HIS A 494 -19.13 -1.44 -6.18
C HIS A 494 -18.98 0.03 -6.52
N ASP A 495 -18.61 0.34 -7.77
CA ASP A 495 -18.51 1.71 -8.28
C ASP A 495 -17.65 2.63 -7.38
N ASN A 496 -16.52 2.11 -6.90
CA ASN A 496 -15.52 2.88 -6.14
C ASN A 496 -14.26 3.12 -6.97
N ALA A 497 -13.58 4.24 -6.73
CA ALA A 497 -12.37 4.63 -7.45
C ALA A 497 -11.21 3.64 -7.23
N ARG A 498 -11.08 3.08 -6.02
CA ARG A 498 -10.06 2.07 -5.70
C ARG A 498 -10.71 0.74 -5.35
N SER A 499 -10.14 -0.01 -4.41
CA SER A 499 -10.67 -1.34 -4.08
C SER A 499 -12.03 -1.24 -3.35
N GLY A 500 -12.92 -2.19 -3.62
CA GLY A 500 -14.14 -2.36 -2.84
C GLY A 500 -13.83 -2.69 -1.38
N LEU A 501 -13.06 -3.75 -1.14
CA LEU A 501 -12.52 -4.12 0.18
C LEU A 501 -11.01 -4.32 0.10
N THR A 502 -10.27 -3.83 1.09
CA THR A 502 -8.82 -4.04 1.23
C THR A 502 -8.49 -4.55 2.63
N LEU A 503 -7.85 -5.71 2.73
CA LEU A 503 -7.20 -6.23 3.93
C LEU A 503 -5.69 -5.98 3.79
N ARG A 504 -5.09 -5.24 4.73
CA ARG A 504 -3.70 -4.79 4.59
C ARG A 504 -3.00 -4.54 5.92
N ASP A 505 -1.71 -4.25 5.83
CA ASP A 505 -0.80 -4.03 6.96
C ASP A 505 -0.48 -5.33 7.72
N ALA A 506 0.63 -5.32 8.45
CA ALA A 506 1.09 -6.48 9.24
C ALA A 506 0.17 -6.72 10.44
N GLY A 507 -0.14 -7.99 10.72
CA GLY A 507 -1.08 -8.39 11.78
C GLY A 507 -2.52 -8.60 11.30
N THR A 508 -2.73 -8.64 9.98
CA THR A 508 -4.02 -8.97 9.38
C THR A 508 -4.21 -10.48 9.40
N VAL A 509 -4.85 -11.00 10.44
CA VAL A 509 -4.85 -12.44 10.77
C VAL A 509 -6.26 -13.00 10.87
N GLY A 510 -6.49 -14.20 10.33
CA GLY A 510 -7.69 -14.99 10.60
C GLY A 510 -8.99 -14.37 10.09
N ASN A 511 -8.95 -13.46 9.11
CA ASN A 511 -10.14 -12.84 8.56
C ASN A 511 -10.78 -13.71 7.49
N ALA A 512 -12.11 -13.67 7.38
CA ALA A 512 -12.86 -14.40 6.38
C ALA A 512 -13.70 -13.43 5.54
N VAL A 513 -13.53 -13.45 4.22
CA VAL A 513 -14.39 -12.76 3.25
C VAL A 513 -15.22 -13.82 2.54
N LEU A 514 -16.52 -13.81 2.80
CA LEU A 514 -17.44 -14.88 2.44
C LEU A 514 -18.57 -14.35 1.58
N ASP A 515 -18.99 -15.09 0.56
CA ASP A 515 -20.32 -14.92 -0.07
C ASP A 515 -20.63 -13.47 -0.47
N SER A 516 -19.63 -12.76 -0.99
CA SER A 516 -19.69 -11.30 -1.24
C SER A 516 -19.38 -10.96 -2.70
N ASP A 517 -19.88 -9.82 -3.15
CA ASP A 517 -19.71 -9.31 -4.50
C ASP A 517 -18.94 -8.00 -4.49
N PHE A 518 -17.88 -7.95 -5.31
CA PHE A 518 -17.03 -6.78 -5.50
C PHE A 518 -16.94 -6.48 -6.99
N PHE A 519 -17.58 -5.40 -7.45
CA PHE A 519 -17.79 -5.22 -8.87
C PHE A 519 -17.79 -3.77 -9.33
N HIS A 520 -17.50 -3.56 -10.62
CA HIS A 520 -17.57 -2.24 -11.25
C HIS A 520 -16.72 -1.15 -10.57
N ASN A 521 -15.73 -1.51 -9.75
CA ASN A 521 -14.82 -0.54 -9.18
C ASN A 521 -13.88 -0.01 -10.28
N HIS A 522 -13.74 1.31 -10.40
CA HIS A 522 -13.03 1.96 -11.50
C HIS A 522 -12.56 3.38 -11.14
N ASP A 523 -11.34 3.73 -11.55
CA ASP A 523 -10.82 5.10 -11.47
C ASP A 523 -10.80 5.78 -12.85
N ASP A 524 -11.85 6.53 -13.17
CA ASP A 524 -11.93 7.27 -14.44
C ASP A 524 -10.79 8.28 -14.61
N ALA A 525 -10.37 8.92 -13.51
CA ALA A 525 -9.31 9.93 -13.53
C ALA A 525 -7.93 9.30 -13.80
N ALA A 526 -7.75 8.05 -13.39
CA ALA A 526 -6.56 7.25 -13.71
C ALA A 526 -6.75 6.36 -14.95
N HIS A 527 -7.74 6.65 -15.81
CA HIS A 527 -8.02 5.89 -17.03
C HIS A 527 -8.24 4.38 -16.80
N GLY A 528 -8.80 3.99 -15.66
CA GLY A 528 -9.00 2.59 -15.29
C GLY A 528 -7.79 1.89 -14.67
N ALA A 529 -6.68 2.61 -14.41
CA ALA A 529 -5.52 2.04 -13.72
C ALA A 529 -5.74 1.78 -12.21
N GLY A 530 -6.91 2.17 -11.68
CA GLY A 530 -7.39 1.82 -10.35
C GLY A 530 -8.80 1.23 -10.43
N GLY A 531 -9.23 0.54 -9.37
CA GLY A 531 -10.53 -0.12 -9.31
C GLY A 531 -10.38 -1.63 -9.25
N ILE A 532 -10.02 -2.13 -8.07
CA ILE A 532 -9.87 -3.57 -7.77
C ILE A 532 -11.17 -4.05 -7.11
N GLY A 533 -11.55 -5.32 -7.30
CA GLY A 533 -12.64 -5.92 -6.52
C GLY A 533 -12.28 -6.03 -5.03
N LEU A 534 -11.38 -6.97 -4.72
CA LEU A 534 -10.90 -7.28 -3.37
C LEU A 534 -9.37 -7.28 -3.35
N GLY A 535 -8.78 -6.56 -2.40
CA GLY A 535 -7.35 -6.63 -2.11
C GLY A 535 -7.08 -7.33 -0.77
N VAL A 536 -6.14 -8.26 -0.75
CA VAL A 536 -5.43 -8.69 0.47
C VAL A 536 -3.97 -8.38 0.23
N THR A 537 -3.58 -7.12 0.39
CA THR A 537 -2.34 -6.55 -0.17
C THR A 537 -1.49 -5.84 0.88
N PHE A 538 -0.20 -5.65 0.57
CA PHE A 538 0.73 -4.83 1.38
C PHE A 538 0.67 -5.07 2.89
N GLY A 539 0.79 -6.33 3.32
CA GLY A 539 0.56 -6.73 4.70
C GLY A 539 1.08 -8.14 5.01
N SER A 540 0.75 -8.65 6.18
CA SER A 540 1.06 -10.02 6.57
C SER A 540 0.14 -10.50 7.69
N GLY A 541 0.01 -11.82 7.80
CA GLY A 541 -0.81 -12.51 8.78
C GLY A 541 -1.49 -13.75 8.18
N GLU A 542 -1.50 -14.84 8.96
CA GLU A 542 -1.99 -16.13 8.50
C GLU A 542 -3.50 -16.29 8.69
N GLY A 543 -4.06 -17.34 8.07
CA GLY A 543 -5.44 -17.75 8.29
C GLY A 543 -6.49 -16.87 7.61
N ASN A 544 -6.10 -15.97 6.71
CA ASN A 544 -7.05 -15.21 5.91
C ASN A 544 -7.67 -16.09 4.81
N VAL A 545 -8.98 -16.00 4.64
CA VAL A 545 -9.77 -16.80 3.70
C VAL A 545 -10.66 -15.90 2.85
N VAL A 546 -10.68 -16.16 1.54
CA VAL A 546 -11.64 -15.58 0.59
C VAL A 546 -12.42 -16.74 -0.03
N ARG A 547 -13.74 -16.76 0.17
CA ARG A 547 -14.59 -17.87 -0.28
C ARG A 547 -15.96 -17.43 -0.79
N GLY A 548 -16.47 -18.10 -1.82
CA GLY A 548 -17.84 -17.89 -2.30
C GLY A 548 -18.08 -16.50 -2.91
N CYS A 549 -17.02 -15.74 -3.20
CA CYS A 549 -17.12 -14.36 -3.66
C CYS A 549 -17.20 -14.26 -5.19
N ARG A 550 -17.84 -13.19 -5.69
CA ARG A 550 -17.78 -12.80 -7.11
C ARG A 550 -17.03 -11.48 -7.24
N LEU A 551 -16.06 -11.42 -8.14
CA LEU A 551 -15.14 -10.30 -8.32
C LEU A 551 -15.18 -9.91 -9.79
N TYR A 552 -16.12 -9.04 -10.18
CA TYR A 552 -16.46 -8.90 -11.60
C TYR A 552 -16.52 -7.49 -12.11
N GLY A 553 -16.09 -7.35 -13.36
CA GLY A 553 -16.20 -6.11 -14.07
C GLY A 553 -15.54 -4.90 -13.42
N ASN A 554 -14.52 -5.15 -12.61
CA ASN A 554 -13.65 -4.13 -12.06
C ASN A 554 -12.69 -3.65 -13.17
N ALA A 555 -12.16 -2.45 -13.01
CA ALA A 555 -11.27 -1.85 -13.99
C ALA A 555 -9.92 -2.55 -14.05
N THR A 556 -9.38 -2.98 -12.91
CA THR A 556 -8.13 -3.74 -12.85
C THR A 556 -8.40 -5.19 -12.47
N ASP A 557 -8.08 -5.60 -11.26
CA ASP A 557 -8.07 -7.00 -10.85
C ASP A 557 -9.35 -7.36 -10.09
N GLY A 558 -9.81 -8.59 -10.27
CA GLY A 558 -10.85 -9.14 -9.41
C GLY A 558 -10.33 -9.28 -7.99
N LEU A 559 -9.35 -10.17 -7.78
CA LEU A 559 -8.61 -10.35 -6.53
C LEU A 559 -7.14 -9.98 -6.71
N ASP A 560 -6.61 -9.20 -5.77
CA ASP A 560 -5.19 -8.81 -5.72
C ASP A 560 -4.56 -9.22 -4.37
N LEU A 561 -3.48 -10.00 -4.42
CA LEU A 561 -2.68 -10.43 -3.26
C LEU A 561 -1.27 -9.78 -3.21
N GLY A 562 -1.02 -8.77 -4.04
CA GLY A 562 0.24 -8.07 -4.19
C GLY A 562 0.82 -7.55 -2.88
N GLY A 563 2.09 -7.86 -2.62
CA GLY A 563 2.81 -7.43 -1.43
C GLY A 563 2.32 -8.02 -0.10
N PHE A 564 1.47 -9.05 -0.11
CA PHE A 564 1.02 -9.71 1.12
C PHE A 564 1.91 -10.92 1.47
N GLY A 565 2.66 -10.80 2.57
CA GLY A 565 3.74 -11.71 2.94
C GLY A 565 3.32 -12.99 3.67
N SER A 566 2.05 -13.41 3.61
CA SER A 566 1.57 -14.61 4.31
C SER A 566 0.53 -15.38 3.50
N PRO A 567 0.44 -16.71 3.66
CA PRO A 567 -0.53 -17.52 2.91
C PRO A 567 -1.97 -17.04 3.09
N VAL A 568 -2.70 -17.01 1.98
CA VAL A 568 -4.13 -16.73 1.89
C VAL A 568 -4.79 -17.94 1.24
N THR A 569 -5.94 -18.35 1.76
CA THR A 569 -6.78 -19.37 1.13
C THR A 569 -7.82 -18.71 0.25
N VAL A 570 -7.78 -19.00 -1.05
CA VAL A 570 -8.70 -18.50 -2.07
C VAL A 570 -9.49 -19.70 -2.61
N GLU A 571 -10.76 -19.79 -2.26
CA GLU A 571 -11.55 -20.98 -2.50
C GLU A 571 -12.94 -20.70 -3.06
N SER A 572 -13.34 -21.38 -4.14
CA SER A 572 -14.73 -21.31 -4.65
C SER A 572 -15.17 -19.87 -4.93
N ASN A 573 -14.31 -19.08 -5.58
CA ASN A 573 -14.62 -17.72 -5.99
C ASN A 573 -14.69 -17.62 -7.52
N TRP A 574 -15.44 -16.64 -7.99
CA TRP A 574 -15.62 -16.36 -9.41
C TRP A 574 -15.09 -14.96 -9.74
N SER A 575 -14.25 -14.85 -10.77
CA SER A 575 -13.67 -13.57 -11.18
C SER A 575 -13.79 -13.36 -12.69
N TYR A 576 -14.56 -12.37 -13.12
CA TYR A 576 -14.92 -12.28 -14.55
C TYR A 576 -15.18 -10.89 -15.10
N GLY A 577 -14.96 -10.73 -16.41
CA GLY A 577 -15.24 -9.48 -17.12
C GLY A 577 -14.39 -8.28 -16.65
N ASN A 578 -13.34 -8.50 -15.86
CA ASN A 578 -12.48 -7.43 -15.36
C ASN A 578 -11.65 -6.83 -16.52
N GLY A 579 -11.35 -5.54 -16.43
CA GLY A 579 -10.58 -4.77 -17.43
C GLY A 579 -11.35 -4.35 -18.68
N VAL A 580 -12.63 -4.70 -18.81
CA VAL A 580 -13.48 -4.20 -19.90
C VAL A 580 -13.83 -2.74 -19.65
N ASN A 581 -13.53 -1.87 -20.62
CA ASN A 581 -13.93 -0.46 -20.61
C ASN A 581 -15.44 -0.27 -20.84
N ARG A 582 -16.24 -0.54 -19.80
CA ARG A 582 -17.70 -0.34 -19.80
C ARG A 582 -18.11 1.12 -19.56
N TRP A 583 -17.18 1.93 -19.06
CA TRP A 583 -17.39 3.34 -18.69
C TRP A 583 -17.10 4.31 -19.84
N ARG A 584 -16.60 3.81 -20.97
CA ARG A 584 -16.25 4.61 -22.17
C ARG A 584 -15.19 5.67 -21.89
N VAL A 585 -14.25 5.35 -21.00
CA VAL A 585 -13.14 6.22 -20.64
C VAL A 585 -12.06 6.15 -21.74
N PRO A 586 -11.63 7.28 -22.32
CA PRO A 586 -10.55 7.28 -23.32
C PRO A 586 -9.21 6.81 -22.74
N ALA A 587 -8.35 6.24 -23.58
CA ALA A 587 -7.02 5.76 -23.20
C ALA A 587 -7.02 4.77 -22.02
N TRP A 588 -7.99 3.85 -22.05
CA TRP A 588 -8.20 2.84 -21.02
C TRP A 588 -6.95 2.00 -20.72
N GLN A 589 -6.63 1.89 -19.43
CA GLN A 589 -5.44 1.23 -18.86
C GLN A 589 -5.81 0.14 -17.85
N GLY A 590 -7.06 -0.31 -17.82
CA GLY A 590 -7.48 -1.40 -16.95
C GLY A 590 -6.75 -2.70 -17.26
N ALA A 591 -6.03 -3.25 -16.27
CA ALA A 591 -5.23 -4.47 -16.43
C ALA A 591 -6.12 -5.70 -16.70
N GLY A 592 -7.20 -5.83 -15.95
CA GLY A 592 -8.21 -6.87 -16.17
C GLY A 592 -7.77 -8.27 -15.78
N ASN A 593 -7.12 -8.49 -14.64
CA ASN A 593 -6.80 -9.85 -14.21
C ASN A 593 -7.92 -10.46 -13.36
N GLY A 594 -8.06 -11.77 -13.44
CA GLY A 594 -8.99 -12.53 -12.61
C GLY A 594 -8.50 -12.62 -11.16
N PHE A 595 -7.38 -13.34 -10.97
CA PHE A 595 -6.74 -13.58 -9.68
C PHE A 595 -5.24 -13.30 -9.77
N THR A 596 -4.78 -12.27 -9.05
CA THR A 596 -3.37 -11.90 -8.88
C THR A 596 -2.88 -12.46 -7.54
N LEU A 597 -1.93 -13.40 -7.58
CA LEU A 597 -1.58 -14.33 -6.49
C LEU A 597 -0.25 -14.03 -5.79
N GLY A 598 0.14 -12.76 -5.73
CA GLY A 598 1.29 -12.31 -4.97
C GLY A 598 2.02 -11.19 -5.70
N GLY A 599 3.34 -11.11 -5.53
CA GLY A 599 4.18 -10.12 -6.22
C GLY A 599 4.61 -8.92 -5.38
N GLY A 600 5.37 -8.03 -6.02
CA GLY A 600 5.94 -6.80 -5.42
C GLY A 600 7.45 -6.86 -5.12
N ASP A 601 8.00 -5.73 -4.69
CA ASP A 601 9.45 -5.38 -4.54
C ASP A 601 10.23 -6.34 -3.64
N SER A 602 9.52 -6.99 -2.72
CA SER A 602 10.02 -8.11 -1.95
C SER A 602 9.08 -9.27 -2.21
N ALA A 603 9.30 -9.96 -3.34
CA ALA A 603 8.56 -11.14 -3.73
C ALA A 603 8.85 -12.28 -2.73
N ALA A 604 8.28 -12.15 -1.54
CA ALA A 604 8.32 -13.17 -0.53
C ALA A 604 7.77 -14.44 -1.17
N ALA A 605 8.47 -15.54 -0.99
CA ALA A 605 7.99 -16.83 -1.43
C ALA A 605 6.78 -17.21 -0.57
N VAL A 606 5.57 -16.89 -1.03
CA VAL A 606 4.33 -17.12 -0.28
C VAL A 606 3.57 -18.29 -0.88
N ALA A 607 3.14 -19.21 -0.03
CA ALA A 607 2.44 -20.44 -0.41
C ALA A 607 0.91 -20.27 -0.35
N HIS A 608 0.33 -19.44 -1.21
CA HIS A 608 -1.14 -19.32 -1.28
C HIS A 608 -1.79 -20.65 -1.67
N LEU A 609 -2.98 -20.91 -1.12
CA LEU A 609 -3.81 -22.06 -1.46
C LEU A 609 -4.98 -21.56 -2.32
N VAL A 610 -5.01 -21.97 -3.59
CA VAL A 610 -5.97 -21.48 -4.58
C VAL A 610 -6.71 -22.67 -5.16
N ARG A 611 -7.96 -22.86 -4.77
CA ARG A 611 -8.72 -24.05 -5.17
C ARG A 611 -10.15 -23.77 -5.57
N ASN A 612 -10.66 -24.55 -6.51
CA ASN A 612 -12.07 -24.48 -6.89
C ASN A 612 -12.54 -23.12 -7.42
N ASN A 613 -11.64 -22.26 -7.93
CA ASN A 613 -12.01 -20.93 -8.42
C ASN A 613 -12.20 -20.92 -9.93
N ALA A 614 -13.06 -20.03 -10.43
CA ALA A 614 -13.29 -19.86 -11.87
C ALA A 614 -13.00 -18.41 -12.30
N ALA A 615 -12.22 -18.26 -13.38
CA ALA A 615 -11.90 -16.98 -14.00
C ALA A 615 -12.33 -16.97 -15.47
N TRP A 616 -13.18 -16.03 -15.89
CA TRP A 616 -13.61 -15.97 -17.28
C TRP A 616 -13.81 -14.57 -17.86
N ASP A 617 -13.62 -14.45 -19.18
CA ASP A 617 -13.88 -13.23 -19.95
C ASP A 617 -13.18 -11.97 -19.38
N ASN A 618 -12.09 -12.12 -18.61
CA ASN A 618 -11.26 -11.00 -18.18
C ASN A 618 -10.38 -10.55 -19.36
N THR A 619 -10.10 -9.24 -19.51
CA THR A 619 -9.27 -8.76 -20.62
C THR A 619 -7.79 -9.16 -20.49
N GLY A 620 -7.33 -9.36 -19.26
CA GLY A 620 -5.98 -9.75 -18.90
C GLY A 620 -5.84 -11.25 -18.63
N LEU A 621 -5.19 -11.60 -17.51
CA LEU A 621 -4.85 -12.96 -17.11
C LEU A 621 -5.98 -13.60 -16.27
N GLY A 622 -6.17 -14.91 -16.35
CA GLY A 622 -7.07 -15.63 -15.44
C GLY A 622 -6.49 -15.74 -14.03
N PHE A 623 -5.34 -16.41 -13.91
CA PHE A 623 -4.56 -16.57 -12.69
C PHE A 623 -3.11 -16.18 -12.96
N ASN A 624 -2.51 -15.33 -12.12
CA ASN A 624 -1.12 -14.93 -12.28
C ASN A 624 -0.36 -14.84 -10.95
N ASP A 625 0.95 -15.09 -10.95
CA ASP A 625 1.80 -15.07 -9.75
C ASP A 625 2.41 -13.69 -9.44
N GLU A 626 2.39 -12.77 -10.42
CA GLU A 626 2.98 -11.44 -10.37
C GLU A 626 4.41 -11.41 -9.79
N GLY A 627 5.20 -12.45 -10.08
CA GLY A 627 6.57 -12.56 -9.57
C GLY A 627 6.72 -13.24 -8.20
N ASN A 628 5.65 -13.76 -7.60
CA ASN A 628 5.75 -14.57 -6.37
C ASN A 628 6.49 -15.90 -6.65
N PRO A 629 7.70 -16.12 -6.10
CA PRO A 629 8.46 -17.35 -6.33
C PRO A 629 7.99 -18.52 -5.43
N GLY A 630 6.97 -18.31 -4.61
CA GLY A 630 6.50 -19.23 -3.59
C GLY A 630 5.88 -20.52 -4.12
N PRO A 631 5.74 -21.54 -3.25
CA PRO A 631 5.17 -22.82 -3.63
C PRO A 631 3.64 -22.78 -3.64
N LEU A 632 3.07 -22.01 -4.57
CA LEU A 632 1.63 -21.89 -4.77
C LEU A 632 0.98 -23.26 -4.99
N ARG A 633 -0.22 -23.48 -4.46
CA ARG A 633 -1.01 -24.69 -4.72
C ARG A 633 -2.28 -24.31 -5.45
N LEU A 634 -2.38 -24.69 -6.73
CA LEU A 634 -3.53 -24.44 -7.57
C LEU A 634 -4.23 -25.77 -7.87
N THR A 635 -5.42 -25.99 -7.34
CA THR A 635 -6.15 -27.26 -7.51
C THR A 635 -7.59 -27.05 -7.95
N GLY A 636 -8.02 -27.70 -9.03
CA GLY A 636 -9.43 -27.63 -9.43
C GLY A 636 -9.88 -26.23 -9.83
N ASN A 637 -9.05 -25.41 -10.46
CA ASN A 637 -9.47 -24.08 -10.92
C ASN A 637 -9.80 -24.10 -12.42
N THR A 638 -10.72 -23.24 -12.86
CA THR A 638 -11.07 -23.08 -14.28
C THR A 638 -10.71 -21.69 -14.79
N ALA A 639 -9.97 -21.60 -15.90
CA ALA A 639 -9.73 -20.37 -16.64
C ALA A 639 -10.35 -20.49 -18.05
N PHE A 640 -11.33 -19.64 -18.36
CA PHE A 640 -12.10 -19.73 -19.60
C PHE A 640 -12.17 -18.40 -20.34
N ARG A 641 -11.69 -18.32 -21.59
CA ARG A 641 -11.79 -17.11 -22.43
C ARG A 641 -11.22 -15.82 -21.81
N ASN A 642 -10.16 -15.91 -21.02
CA ASN A 642 -9.41 -14.73 -20.61
C ASN A 642 -8.55 -14.22 -21.78
N GLY A 643 -8.43 -12.90 -21.93
CA GLY A 643 -7.88 -12.25 -23.11
C GLY A 643 -6.38 -12.52 -23.34
N VAL A 644 -5.60 -12.69 -22.26
CA VAL A 644 -4.15 -12.89 -22.35
C VAL A 644 -3.74 -14.33 -22.09
N THR A 645 -3.81 -14.80 -20.83
CA THR A 645 -3.41 -16.17 -20.49
C THR A 645 -4.29 -16.72 -19.37
N GLY A 646 -4.71 -17.98 -19.46
CA GLY A 646 -5.50 -18.64 -18.43
C GLY A 646 -4.73 -18.76 -17.12
N PHE A 647 -3.59 -19.46 -17.14
CA PHE A 647 -2.65 -19.56 -16.01
C PHE A 647 -1.26 -19.05 -16.41
N TYR A 648 -0.84 -17.92 -15.84
CA TYR A 648 0.46 -17.29 -16.07
C TYR A 648 1.30 -17.33 -14.79
N LEU A 649 2.13 -18.35 -14.65
CA LEU A 649 2.92 -18.60 -13.45
C LEU A 649 4.40 -18.84 -13.81
N PRO A 650 5.11 -17.84 -14.41
CA PRO A 650 6.51 -17.98 -14.80
C PRO A 650 7.49 -18.07 -13.63
N ASP A 651 7.14 -17.55 -12.45
CA ASP A 651 8.06 -17.34 -11.34
C ASP A 651 7.80 -18.32 -10.17
N ALA A 652 6.54 -18.68 -9.97
CA ALA A 652 6.14 -19.54 -8.86
C ALA A 652 6.68 -20.96 -8.95
N ALA A 653 7.13 -21.51 -7.82
CA ALA A 653 7.35 -22.94 -7.62
C ALA A 653 6.01 -23.70 -7.45
N ALA A 654 5.05 -23.42 -8.33
CA ALA A 654 3.67 -23.83 -8.20
C ALA A 654 3.47 -25.35 -8.35
N ARG A 655 2.52 -25.90 -7.59
CA ARG A 655 1.95 -27.24 -7.82
C ARG A 655 0.54 -27.09 -8.35
N LEU A 656 0.32 -27.55 -9.57
CA LEU A 656 -0.95 -27.47 -10.29
C LEU A 656 -1.54 -28.86 -10.47
N SER A 657 -2.78 -29.05 -10.03
CA SER A 657 -3.51 -30.31 -10.28
C SER A 657 -4.99 -30.13 -10.58
N GLY A 658 -5.50 -30.90 -11.54
CA GLY A 658 -6.93 -30.91 -11.86
C GLY A 658 -7.48 -29.56 -12.30
N ASN A 659 -6.66 -28.64 -12.84
CA ASN A 659 -7.12 -27.35 -13.34
C ASN A 659 -7.53 -27.44 -14.81
N ALA A 660 -8.48 -26.59 -15.22
CA ALA A 660 -8.96 -26.47 -16.58
C ALA A 660 -8.61 -25.09 -17.15
N ALA A 661 -8.00 -25.06 -18.33
CA ALA A 661 -7.82 -23.86 -19.13
C ALA A 661 -8.30 -24.11 -20.56
N VAL A 662 -9.27 -23.31 -21.02
CA VAL A 662 -9.87 -23.46 -22.35
C VAL A 662 -10.21 -22.11 -22.97
N GLY A 663 -9.80 -21.89 -24.21
CA GLY A 663 -10.25 -20.76 -25.04
C GLY A 663 -9.68 -19.40 -24.61
N ASN A 664 -8.64 -19.39 -23.77
CA ASN A 664 -7.90 -18.18 -23.41
C ASN A 664 -6.99 -17.74 -24.57
N GLY A 665 -6.49 -16.50 -24.55
CA GLY A 665 -5.48 -16.05 -25.54
C GLY A 665 -4.26 -17.00 -25.60
N ARG A 666 -3.88 -17.52 -24.44
CA ARG A 666 -3.04 -18.71 -24.25
C ARG A 666 -3.53 -19.46 -23.02
N ASP A 667 -3.65 -20.78 -23.06
CA ASP A 667 -4.21 -21.50 -21.90
C ASP A 667 -3.25 -21.50 -20.69
N VAL A 668 -1.96 -21.73 -20.92
CA VAL A 668 -0.98 -21.86 -19.83
C VAL A 668 0.42 -21.34 -20.21
N ARG A 669 1.07 -20.66 -19.27
CA ARG A 669 2.52 -20.38 -19.25
C ARG A 669 3.06 -20.65 -17.85
N LEU A 670 3.93 -21.65 -17.72
CA LEU A 670 4.55 -22.04 -16.45
C LEU A 670 6.07 -21.84 -16.50
N GLY A 671 6.64 -21.51 -15.34
CA GLY A 671 8.08 -21.49 -15.12
C GLY A 671 8.70 -22.88 -14.94
N PRO A 672 10.04 -23.00 -14.99
CA PRO A 672 10.74 -24.29 -14.83
C PRO A 672 10.59 -24.90 -13.43
N ALA A 673 10.28 -24.09 -12.42
CA ALA A 673 10.06 -24.54 -11.05
C ALA A 673 8.65 -25.13 -10.83
N ALA A 674 7.70 -24.86 -11.71
CA ALA A 674 6.34 -25.35 -11.59
C ALA A 674 6.26 -26.87 -11.83
N ARG A 675 5.29 -27.51 -11.19
CA ARG A 675 4.94 -28.93 -11.36
C ARG A 675 3.45 -29.01 -11.66
N SER A 676 3.13 -29.74 -12.71
CA SER A 676 1.79 -29.81 -13.31
C SER A 676 1.44 -31.27 -13.52
N ASP A 677 0.27 -31.69 -13.04
CA ASP A 677 -0.25 -33.04 -13.22
C ASP A 677 -1.79 -33.06 -13.27
N GLY A 678 -2.37 -33.82 -14.20
CA GLY A 678 -3.83 -33.96 -14.33
C GLY A 678 -4.58 -32.68 -14.69
N ASN A 679 -3.92 -31.66 -15.25
CA ASN A 679 -4.58 -30.46 -15.79
C ASN A 679 -4.93 -30.65 -17.27
N THR A 680 -5.82 -29.82 -17.83
CA THR A 680 -6.26 -29.95 -19.23
C THR A 680 -5.14 -29.81 -20.26
N TRP A 681 -4.01 -29.21 -19.88
CA TRP A 681 -2.82 -29.02 -20.72
C TRP A 681 -1.74 -30.09 -20.52
N ASP A 682 -1.90 -31.01 -19.56
CA ASP A 682 -0.94 -32.10 -19.32
C ASP A 682 -1.23 -33.35 -20.18
N GLY A 683 -2.39 -33.41 -20.85
CA GLY A 683 -2.82 -34.48 -21.75
C GLY A 683 -3.14 -34.00 -23.18
N ALA A 684 -3.78 -34.84 -24.00
CA ALA A 684 -4.30 -34.42 -25.30
C ALA A 684 -5.39 -33.36 -25.10
N GLY A 685 -5.06 -32.10 -25.41
CA GLY A 685 -5.77 -30.90 -24.97
C GLY A 685 -7.29 -31.01 -24.95
N ALA A 686 -7.89 -30.68 -23.80
CA ALA A 686 -9.34 -30.60 -23.68
C ALA A 686 -9.83 -29.32 -24.38
N GLY A 687 -10.51 -29.48 -25.52
CA GLY A 687 -11.26 -28.39 -26.15
C GLY A 687 -12.52 -28.02 -25.35
N THR A 688 -13.38 -27.19 -25.93
CA THR A 688 -14.65 -26.77 -25.29
C THR A 688 -15.62 -27.92 -24.99
N SER A 689 -15.37 -29.12 -25.54
CA SER A 689 -16.07 -30.36 -25.20
C SER A 689 -15.88 -30.80 -23.73
N LEU A 690 -15.01 -30.15 -22.96
CA LEU A 690 -14.89 -30.35 -21.51
C LEU A 690 -16.18 -29.97 -20.76
N PHE A 691 -16.80 -28.86 -21.16
CA PHE A 691 -17.93 -28.27 -20.42
C PHE A 691 -19.26 -28.81 -20.92
N THR A 692 -20.22 -29.01 -20.01
CA THR A 692 -21.62 -29.34 -20.38
C THR A 692 -22.34 -28.12 -20.97
N GLY A 693 -21.99 -26.92 -20.52
CA GLY A 693 -22.51 -25.64 -21.02
C GLY A 693 -21.49 -24.51 -20.89
N THR A 694 -21.54 -23.58 -21.84
CA THR A 694 -20.71 -22.35 -21.85
C THR A 694 -21.57 -21.08 -21.83
N ASP A 695 -22.87 -21.22 -21.56
CA ASP A 695 -23.76 -20.09 -21.32
C ASP A 695 -23.58 -19.59 -19.88
N ARG A 696 -23.10 -18.36 -19.73
CA ARG A 696 -22.76 -17.74 -18.45
C ARG A 696 -23.96 -17.13 -17.72
N THR A 697 -25.13 -17.03 -18.37
CA THR A 697 -26.29 -16.30 -17.83
C THR A 697 -26.70 -16.77 -16.43
N SER A 698 -26.66 -18.08 -16.16
CA SER A 698 -27.03 -18.60 -14.83
C SER A 698 -25.99 -18.32 -13.75
N ALA A 699 -24.69 -18.28 -14.09
CA ALA A 699 -23.63 -17.94 -13.13
C ALA A 699 -23.62 -16.44 -12.77
N GLU A 700 -23.99 -15.59 -13.73
CA GLU A 700 -24.02 -14.14 -13.55
C GLU A 700 -25.35 -13.63 -12.96
N ALA A 701 -26.30 -14.53 -12.68
CA ALA A 701 -27.59 -14.21 -12.08
C ALA A 701 -27.45 -13.66 -10.63
N ALA A 702 -28.53 -13.10 -10.10
CA ALA A 702 -28.57 -12.68 -8.70
C ALA A 702 -28.30 -13.87 -7.76
N ARG A 703 -27.61 -13.62 -6.64
CA ARG A 703 -27.40 -14.65 -5.62
C ARG A 703 -28.74 -15.13 -5.05
N PRO A 704 -28.86 -16.42 -4.71
CA PRO A 704 -29.93 -16.89 -3.82
C PRO A 704 -29.91 -16.17 -2.47
N ALA A 705 -31.04 -16.23 -1.76
CA ALA A 705 -31.22 -15.50 -0.50
C ALA A 705 -30.21 -15.91 0.59
N ASP A 706 -29.75 -17.16 0.60
CA ASP A 706 -28.71 -17.63 1.53
C ASP A 706 -27.32 -17.01 1.28
N GLY A 707 -27.15 -16.28 0.17
CA GLY A 707 -25.91 -15.62 -0.22
C GLY A 707 -24.94 -16.53 -0.98
N ALA A 708 -25.26 -17.81 -1.18
CA ALA A 708 -24.41 -18.73 -1.92
C ALA A 708 -24.17 -18.26 -3.36
N LEU A 709 -23.20 -18.87 -4.05
CA LEU A 709 -23.06 -18.66 -5.49
C LEU A 709 -24.31 -19.24 -6.21
N PRO A 710 -24.79 -18.60 -7.29
CA PRO A 710 -25.91 -19.12 -8.05
C PRO A 710 -25.65 -20.54 -8.58
N ALA A 711 -26.68 -21.40 -8.54
CA ALA A 711 -26.62 -22.68 -9.25
C ALA A 711 -26.51 -22.43 -10.77
N THR A 712 -25.63 -23.17 -11.45
CA THR A 712 -25.32 -22.89 -12.85
C THR A 712 -24.89 -24.14 -13.63
N GLY A 713 -25.33 -24.22 -14.88
CA GLY A 713 -24.83 -25.15 -15.90
C GLY A 713 -23.58 -24.65 -16.64
N PHE A 714 -23.09 -23.45 -16.28
CA PHE A 714 -21.91 -22.85 -16.87
C PHE A 714 -20.63 -23.50 -16.36
N LEU A 715 -19.75 -23.91 -17.27
CA LEU A 715 -18.43 -24.49 -16.97
C LEU A 715 -18.45 -25.74 -16.07
N VAL A 716 -19.60 -26.43 -15.98
CA VAL A 716 -19.69 -27.73 -15.33
C VAL A 716 -18.91 -28.74 -16.16
N THR A 717 -17.97 -29.45 -15.53
CA THR A 717 -17.09 -30.40 -16.23
C THR A 717 -17.60 -31.83 -16.10
N ARG A 718 -17.36 -32.66 -17.12
CA ARG A 718 -17.85 -34.05 -17.18
C ARG A 718 -17.00 -35.05 -16.40
N ASP A 719 -15.74 -34.71 -16.14
CA ASP A 719 -14.68 -35.57 -15.60
C ASP A 719 -14.10 -35.06 -14.28
N GLY A 720 -14.66 -33.96 -13.73
CA GLY A 720 -14.23 -33.38 -12.46
C GLY A 720 -12.93 -32.56 -12.54
N VAL A 721 -12.39 -32.31 -13.73
CA VAL A 721 -11.27 -31.39 -13.93
C VAL A 721 -11.79 -29.95 -13.94
N GLY A 722 -11.12 -29.03 -13.26
CA GLY A 722 -11.52 -27.63 -13.12
C GLY A 722 -12.35 -27.33 -11.86
N ALA A 723 -12.90 -26.12 -11.82
CA ALA A 723 -13.76 -25.65 -10.75
C ALA A 723 -15.10 -26.41 -10.75
N THR A 724 -15.55 -26.73 -9.54
CA THR A 724 -16.86 -27.30 -9.25
C THR A 724 -17.91 -26.21 -9.44
N MET A 725 -18.44 -26.15 -10.66
CA MET A 725 -19.64 -25.38 -11.02
C MET A 725 -20.80 -26.39 -11.00
N THR A 726 -21.93 -26.07 -10.38
CA THR A 726 -23.01 -27.07 -10.19
C THR A 726 -24.40 -26.49 -10.44
N GLU A 727 -25.24 -27.26 -11.14
CA GLU A 727 -26.69 -27.04 -11.22
C GLU A 727 -27.43 -27.47 -9.95
N GLN A 728 -26.79 -28.27 -9.07
CA GLN A 728 -27.37 -28.81 -7.85
C GLN A 728 -26.60 -28.34 -6.61
N GLN A 729 -27.11 -27.31 -5.94
CA GLN A 729 -27.04 -27.20 -4.49
C GLN A 729 -28.49 -27.27 -3.98
N ARG A 730 -28.93 -28.47 -3.59
CA ARG A 730 -30.08 -28.69 -2.71
C ARG A 730 -29.66 -29.61 -1.59
#